data_AF-A0A939WKG3-F1
#
_entry.id   AF-A0A939WKG3-F1
#
_cell.length_a   1.000
_cell.length_b   1.000
_cell.length_c   1.000
_cell.angle_alpha   90.00
_cell.angle_beta   90.00
_cell.angle_gamma   90.00
#
_symmetry.space_group_name_H-M   'P 1'
#
loop_
_entity.id
_entity.type
_entity.pdbx_description
1 polymer ?
#
loop_
_entity_poly.entity_id
_entity_poly.type
_entity_poly.pdbx_seq_one_letter_code
_entity_poly.pdbx_strand_id
1 'polypeptide(L)'
;MTIAVELQKVLDKAVINAKAKKHGFVTPEHILAAALELESIQDLFVVCGADTDFIRSGVSSYLEKQVPCMGDADPMQTLGFQSLLQRAVMHCVAAEKKTVELTDVIVCMFDDSREYCSYYLRKGHLDKLRLMEVLSFNAYGNGNPYGDDYSLSTDEAETLRKSAPQDDAADADAADSAENTGRPGVQKPRRNKDNRSALARYTRNLTEEAADGSFDVLVGREPEIERTIQVLCRRVKNNPIHVGDAGVGKTAVTQGLARRIVDGEVPDVLRGVSIYALDMGALIAGTKFRGDFEERLKKVVDELIKKKNSVLYIDEIHTIVGAGAVSGGTLDAANILKPVLSDGRLKCIGSTTFEEYSKTFEKDKALARRFQKIEIQEPTTEEAVEILKGLRPRYEDFHQVRYTDEALVSAVELSVQFLQEKRLPDKAIDIMDEAGAWMRIHPEYPGVEGRKGNTDRCSDDARTADSEMDAAGARNVQAAPRGADTDSEENKAYPVVDTDIIEKLIAKMAKVPERTVAIDEKKQLRDLEKLLSERVFGQEKAVSLLAQAVKRSRAGFRNPDKPAGCFLFAGPTGVGKTALAVALADILGLKLLRFDMSEYQEKHTVSRLIGSPPGYVGFEEGGLLTDAVRREPYSVVLLDEIEKAHRDIYNLLLQVMDYASLTDNQGRKADFRNTIIIMTSNAGGAELAKPLIGFGSAVQTEEVVRESVGNIFTPEFRNRLDAVVPFAHLNLDVMKNIVRAEIAKLAARLANKKVELSVTDDCVAYFADKGCSPEYGARNVSRLIDSEISSALVDEVLFGHLVRGGKAICSLNADHDAVVISYESI
;
A
#
# COMPACT_ATOMS: atom_id res chain seq x y z
N MET A 1 18.86 -0.36 -8.83
CA MET A 1 19.02 -1.81 -9.05
C MET A 1 20.27 -2.03 -9.88
N THR A 2 21.21 -2.84 -9.41
CA THR A 2 22.53 -3.00 -10.07
C THR A 2 22.63 -4.38 -10.71
N ILE A 3 23.22 -4.49 -11.90
CA ILE A 3 23.45 -5.79 -12.58
C ILE A 3 24.75 -6.38 -12.04
N ALA A 4 24.76 -7.68 -11.69
CA ALA A 4 25.95 -8.36 -11.22
C ALA A 4 27.04 -8.42 -12.32
N VAL A 5 28.31 -8.31 -11.92
CA VAL A 5 29.44 -8.29 -12.87
C VAL A 5 29.50 -9.55 -13.73
N GLU A 6 29.15 -10.71 -13.17
CA GLU A 6 29.10 -11.98 -13.90
C GLU A 6 28.00 -11.99 -14.97
N LEU A 7 26.81 -11.48 -14.64
CA LEU A 7 25.72 -11.33 -15.62
C LEU A 7 26.11 -10.36 -16.73
N GLN A 8 26.75 -9.23 -16.42
CA GLN A 8 27.22 -8.28 -17.44
C GLN A 8 28.18 -8.95 -18.43
N LYS A 9 29.13 -9.76 -17.95
CA LYS A 9 30.05 -10.53 -18.81
C LYS A 9 29.32 -11.50 -19.73
N VAL A 10 28.28 -12.18 -19.24
CA VAL A 10 27.48 -13.11 -20.06
C VAL A 10 26.68 -12.36 -21.11
N LEU A 11 26.09 -11.20 -20.79
CA LEU A 11 25.37 -10.37 -21.75
C LEU A 11 26.31 -9.86 -22.85
N ASP A 12 27.48 -9.35 -22.48
CA ASP A 12 28.49 -8.89 -23.45
C ASP A 12 28.94 -10.04 -24.36
N LYS A 13 29.17 -11.23 -23.79
CA LYS A 13 29.53 -12.44 -24.53
C LYS A 13 28.42 -12.92 -25.46
N ALA A 14 27.15 -12.81 -25.06
CA ALA A 14 26.01 -13.13 -25.91
C ALA A 14 25.97 -12.23 -27.17
N VAL A 15 26.26 -10.93 -27.01
CA VAL A 15 26.36 -9.98 -28.13
C VAL A 15 27.55 -10.30 -29.04
N ILE A 16 28.71 -10.61 -28.45
CA ILE A 16 29.92 -11.00 -29.21
C ILE A 16 29.66 -12.30 -30.00
N ASN A 17 29.02 -13.29 -29.40
CA ASN A 17 28.68 -14.56 -30.04
C ASN A 17 27.69 -14.36 -31.20
N ALA A 18 26.69 -13.48 -31.04
CA ALA A 18 25.78 -13.11 -32.12
C ALA A 18 26.53 -12.46 -33.29
N LYS A 19 27.46 -11.52 -33.00
CA LYS A 19 28.28 -10.85 -34.00
C LYS A 19 29.24 -11.80 -34.72
N ALA A 20 29.88 -12.72 -33.99
CA ALA A 20 30.78 -13.72 -34.55
C ALA A 20 30.06 -14.68 -35.51
N LYS A 21 28.81 -15.04 -35.21
CA LYS A 21 27.96 -15.88 -36.08
C LYS A 21 27.18 -15.08 -37.14
N LYS A 22 27.40 -13.76 -37.23
CA LYS A 22 26.71 -12.82 -38.15
C LYS A 22 25.18 -12.81 -38.00
N HIS A 23 24.67 -13.12 -36.82
CA HIS A 23 23.24 -13.07 -36.53
C HIS A 23 22.75 -11.62 -36.51
N GLY A 24 21.60 -11.35 -37.12
CA GLY A 24 21.01 -10.01 -37.12
C GLY A 24 20.39 -9.61 -35.76
N PHE A 25 20.17 -10.58 -34.87
CA PHE A 25 19.49 -10.37 -33.60
C PHE A 25 20.15 -11.08 -32.43
N VAL A 26 20.13 -10.43 -31.26
CA VAL A 26 20.47 -11.05 -29.97
C VAL A 26 19.19 -11.50 -29.28
N THR A 27 19.11 -12.80 -29.00
CA THR A 27 17.93 -13.47 -28.43
C THR A 27 18.25 -14.06 -27.05
N PRO A 28 17.25 -14.43 -26.24
CA PRO A 28 17.45 -15.17 -24.98
C PRO A 28 18.35 -16.41 -25.13
N GLU A 29 18.30 -17.09 -26.26
CA GLU A 29 19.09 -18.29 -26.56
C GLU A 29 20.59 -17.98 -26.61
N HIS A 30 20.97 -16.75 -26.99
CA HIS A 30 22.36 -16.32 -26.93
C HIS A 30 22.85 -16.15 -25.49
N ILE A 31 21.98 -15.67 -24.58
CA ILE A 31 22.29 -15.58 -23.15
C ILE A 31 22.46 -17.00 -22.60
N LEU A 32 21.53 -17.91 -22.90
CA LEU A 32 21.59 -19.29 -22.41
C LEU A 32 22.83 -20.03 -22.95
N ALA A 33 23.18 -19.83 -24.23
CA ALA A 33 24.40 -20.39 -24.81
C ALA A 33 25.66 -19.87 -24.10
N ALA A 34 25.74 -18.56 -23.87
CA ALA A 34 26.87 -17.96 -23.15
C ALA A 34 26.94 -18.38 -21.67
N ALA A 35 25.79 -18.58 -21.02
CA ALA A 35 25.70 -19.05 -19.64
C ALA A 35 26.17 -20.51 -19.49
N LEU A 36 25.85 -21.38 -20.45
CA LEU A 36 26.26 -22.79 -20.45
C LEU A 36 27.77 -22.99 -20.60
N GLU A 37 28.53 -21.96 -20.97
CA GLU A 37 30.00 -21.99 -21.01
C GLU A 37 30.64 -21.74 -19.63
N LEU A 38 29.88 -21.28 -18.64
CA LEU A 38 30.39 -21.08 -17.27
C LEU A 38 30.34 -22.39 -16.49
N GLU A 39 31.46 -22.75 -15.85
CA GLU A 39 31.57 -23.95 -14.99
C GLU A 39 30.52 -23.91 -13.85
N SER A 40 30.32 -22.74 -13.24
CA SER A 40 29.32 -22.52 -12.19
C SER A 40 27.88 -22.90 -12.60
N ILE A 41 27.53 -22.66 -13.87
CA ILE A 41 26.19 -22.98 -14.40
C ILE A 41 26.10 -24.45 -14.83
N GLN A 42 27.19 -25.02 -15.35
CA GLN A 42 27.24 -26.45 -15.68
C GLN A 42 27.05 -27.30 -14.43
N ASP A 43 27.78 -26.99 -13.36
CA ASP A 43 27.67 -27.68 -12.07
C ASP A 43 26.25 -27.54 -11.50
N LEU A 44 25.67 -26.34 -11.56
CA LEU A 44 24.30 -26.09 -11.12
C LEU A 44 23.29 -26.95 -11.90
N PHE A 45 23.44 -27.08 -13.21
CA PHE A 45 22.54 -27.86 -14.06
C PHE A 45 22.69 -29.36 -13.79
N VAL A 46 23.92 -29.84 -13.58
CA VAL A 46 24.20 -31.23 -13.20
C VAL A 46 23.60 -31.56 -11.84
N VAL A 47 23.75 -30.70 -10.84
CA VAL A 47 23.13 -30.85 -9.50
C VAL A 47 21.61 -30.87 -9.57
N CYS A 48 21.03 -30.16 -10.54
CA CYS A 48 19.59 -30.17 -10.80
C CYS A 48 19.12 -31.40 -11.59
N GLY A 49 20.03 -32.27 -12.06
CA GLY A 49 19.71 -33.46 -12.84
C GLY A 49 19.40 -33.17 -14.31
N ALA A 50 19.87 -32.04 -14.84
CA ALA A 50 19.62 -31.66 -16.23
C ALA A 50 20.61 -32.31 -17.21
N ASP A 51 20.12 -32.63 -18.40
CA ASP A 51 20.93 -33.05 -19.54
C ASP A 51 21.54 -31.81 -20.22
N THR A 52 22.69 -31.38 -19.71
CA THR A 52 23.41 -30.19 -20.19
C THR A 52 23.82 -30.29 -21.65
N ASP A 53 24.11 -31.49 -22.14
CA ASP A 53 24.52 -31.73 -23.53
C ASP A 53 23.34 -31.61 -24.50
N PHE A 54 22.16 -32.10 -24.10
CA PHE A 54 20.93 -31.89 -24.84
C PHE A 54 20.56 -30.41 -24.92
N ILE A 55 20.63 -29.67 -23.81
CA ILE A 55 20.32 -28.24 -23.80
C ILE A 55 21.31 -27.47 -24.68
N ARG A 56 22.62 -27.75 -24.54
CA ARG A 56 23.68 -27.08 -25.31
C ARG A 56 23.54 -27.34 -26.82
N SER A 57 23.35 -28.59 -27.22
CA SER A 57 23.19 -28.97 -28.64
C SER A 57 21.89 -28.42 -29.22
N GLY A 58 20.81 -28.42 -28.44
CA GLY A 58 19.52 -27.85 -28.82
C GLY A 58 19.58 -26.35 -29.07
N VAL A 59 20.10 -25.60 -28.11
CA VAL A 59 20.28 -24.14 -28.22
C VAL A 59 21.23 -23.79 -29.36
N SER A 60 22.34 -24.51 -29.52
CA SER A 60 23.28 -24.28 -30.63
C SER A 60 22.65 -24.54 -31.99
N SER A 61 21.89 -25.64 -32.13
CA SER A 61 21.16 -25.93 -33.37
C SER A 61 20.07 -24.92 -33.65
N TYR A 62 19.43 -24.34 -32.64
CA TYR A 62 18.45 -23.27 -32.83
C TYR A 62 19.14 -22.01 -33.36
N LEU A 63 20.22 -21.59 -32.71
CA LEU A 63 20.99 -20.42 -33.10
C LEU A 63 21.47 -20.50 -34.56
N GLU A 64 21.89 -21.68 -35.01
CA GLU A 64 22.38 -21.88 -36.39
C GLU A 64 21.28 -21.96 -37.45
N LYS A 65 20.09 -22.47 -37.10
CA LYS A 65 19.03 -22.76 -38.09
C LYS A 65 17.91 -21.73 -38.14
N GLN A 66 17.63 -21.05 -37.03
CA GLN A 66 16.43 -20.22 -36.85
C GLN A 66 16.74 -18.73 -36.72
N VAL A 67 17.98 -18.35 -36.39
CA VAL A 67 18.37 -16.93 -36.29
C VAL A 67 18.88 -16.45 -37.65
N PRO A 68 18.26 -15.44 -38.28
CA PRO A 68 18.67 -14.96 -39.58
C PRO A 68 20.03 -14.23 -39.50
N CYS A 69 20.92 -14.53 -40.44
CA CYS A 69 22.20 -13.83 -40.55
C CYS A 69 22.04 -12.53 -41.35
N MET A 70 22.39 -11.39 -40.74
CA MET A 70 22.33 -10.07 -41.41
C MET A 70 23.73 -9.44 -41.50
N GLY A 71 24.55 -9.92 -42.45
CA GLY A 71 25.81 -9.26 -42.82
C GLY A 71 26.75 -8.93 -41.65
N ASP A 72 27.49 -7.82 -41.77
CA ASP A 72 28.42 -7.30 -40.74
C ASP A 72 27.78 -6.20 -39.85
N ALA A 73 26.45 -6.10 -39.82
CA ALA A 73 25.75 -5.13 -38.97
C ALA A 73 25.77 -5.57 -37.49
N ASP A 74 25.75 -4.60 -36.56
CA ASP A 74 25.65 -4.92 -35.14
C ASP A 74 24.28 -5.55 -34.82
N PRO A 75 24.23 -6.65 -34.06
CA PRO A 75 23.00 -7.40 -33.84
C PRO A 75 22.02 -6.60 -32.97
N MET A 76 20.76 -6.53 -33.37
CA MET A 76 19.71 -5.83 -32.61
C MET A 76 19.11 -6.73 -31.52
N GLN A 77 18.80 -6.17 -30.35
CA GLN A 77 18.14 -6.92 -29.29
C GLN A 77 16.68 -7.23 -29.67
N THR A 78 16.22 -8.45 -29.42
CA THR A 78 14.80 -8.80 -29.63
C THR A 78 13.91 -8.32 -28.47
N LEU A 79 12.60 -8.23 -28.74
CA LEU A 79 11.61 -7.93 -27.71
C LEU A 79 11.58 -9.00 -26.61
N GLY A 80 11.84 -10.27 -26.94
CA GLY A 80 11.99 -11.35 -25.96
C GLY A 80 13.21 -11.16 -25.06
N PHE A 81 14.35 -10.77 -25.63
CA PHE A 81 15.55 -10.42 -24.87
C PHE A 81 15.30 -9.28 -23.87
N GLN A 82 14.64 -8.20 -24.30
CA GLN A 82 14.31 -7.07 -23.41
C GLN A 82 13.29 -7.46 -22.34
N SER A 83 12.25 -8.22 -22.71
CA SER A 83 11.20 -8.68 -21.79
C SER A 83 11.76 -9.65 -20.74
N LEU A 84 12.71 -10.51 -21.10
CA LEU A 84 13.40 -11.40 -20.17
C LEU A 84 14.17 -10.61 -19.10
N LEU A 85 14.96 -9.62 -19.50
CA LEU A 85 15.72 -8.79 -18.56
C LEU A 85 14.79 -7.95 -17.66
N GLN A 86 13.73 -7.38 -18.23
CA GLN A 86 12.75 -6.63 -17.45
C GLN A 86 12.03 -7.53 -16.42
N ARG A 87 11.70 -8.78 -16.79
CA ARG A 87 11.14 -9.77 -15.86
C ARG A 87 12.13 -10.15 -14.76
N ALA A 88 13.40 -10.36 -15.08
CA ALA A 88 14.43 -10.64 -14.08
C ALA A 88 14.57 -9.48 -13.08
N VAL A 89 14.52 -8.24 -13.57
CA VAL A 89 14.48 -7.04 -12.72
C VAL A 89 13.26 -7.06 -11.80
N MET A 90 12.05 -7.29 -12.33
CA MET A 90 10.83 -7.35 -11.53
C MET A 90 10.85 -8.50 -10.51
N HIS A 91 11.40 -9.66 -10.88
CA HIS A 91 11.59 -10.82 -10.00
C HIS A 91 12.49 -10.48 -8.82
N CYS A 92 13.63 -9.82 -9.08
CA CYS A 92 14.54 -9.39 -8.04
C CYS A 92 13.94 -8.27 -7.16
N VAL A 93 13.12 -7.35 -7.71
CA VAL A 93 12.38 -6.35 -6.91
C VAL A 93 11.38 -7.02 -5.98
N ALA A 94 10.62 -8.00 -6.48
CA ALA A 94 9.68 -8.78 -5.66
C ALA A 94 10.38 -9.61 -4.57
N ALA A 95 11.63 -10.03 -4.82
CA ALA A 95 12.47 -10.73 -3.87
C ALA A 95 13.34 -9.81 -3.00
N GLU A 96 13.13 -8.48 -3.05
CA GLU A 96 13.90 -7.45 -2.32
C GLU A 96 15.42 -7.49 -2.57
N LYS A 97 15.86 -8.11 -3.68
CA LYS A 97 17.27 -8.16 -4.08
C LYS A 97 17.70 -6.83 -4.71
N LYS A 98 18.84 -6.28 -4.23
CA LYS A 98 19.44 -5.05 -4.77
C LYS A 98 20.19 -5.27 -6.09
N THR A 99 20.62 -6.52 -6.33
CA THR A 99 21.40 -6.96 -7.48
C THR A 99 20.66 -8.01 -8.32
N VAL A 100 20.77 -7.92 -9.64
CA VAL A 100 20.28 -8.97 -10.57
C VAL A 100 21.43 -9.90 -10.93
N GLU A 101 21.26 -11.19 -10.65
CA GLU A 101 22.26 -12.22 -10.93
C GLU A 101 21.90 -13.04 -12.17
N LEU A 102 22.89 -13.79 -12.70
CA LEU A 102 22.68 -14.65 -13.86
C LEU A 102 21.65 -15.76 -13.60
N THR A 103 21.64 -16.27 -12.37
CA THR A 103 20.70 -17.30 -11.91
C THR A 103 19.26 -16.79 -11.93
N ASP A 104 19.02 -15.54 -11.55
CA ASP A 104 17.70 -14.90 -11.63
C ASP A 104 17.21 -14.82 -13.09
N VAL A 105 18.11 -14.51 -14.03
CA VAL A 105 17.79 -14.48 -15.47
C VAL A 105 17.44 -15.88 -15.98
N ILE A 106 18.19 -16.93 -15.59
CA ILE A 106 17.90 -18.32 -15.98
C ILE A 106 16.55 -18.77 -15.42
N VAL A 107 16.21 -18.41 -14.18
CA VAL A 107 14.90 -18.69 -13.58
C VAL A 107 13.77 -18.06 -14.39
N CYS A 108 13.96 -16.82 -14.86
CA CYS A 108 12.96 -16.13 -15.68
C CYS A 108 12.84 -16.69 -17.11
N MET A 109 13.85 -17.40 -17.64
CA MET A 109 13.74 -18.07 -18.95
C MET A 109 12.65 -19.17 -18.96
N PHE A 110 12.24 -19.69 -17.80
CA PHE A 110 11.15 -20.66 -17.70
C PHE A 110 9.75 -20.05 -17.85
N ASP A 111 9.62 -18.74 -17.62
CA ASP A 111 8.32 -18.06 -17.49
C ASP A 111 7.68 -17.77 -18.84
N ASP A 112 8.46 -17.68 -19.91
CA ASP A 112 7.89 -17.59 -21.26
C ASP A 112 7.91 -18.95 -21.95
N SER A 113 6.75 -19.60 -22.02
CA SER A 113 6.61 -20.88 -22.73
C SER A 113 6.73 -20.76 -24.25
N ARG A 114 6.72 -19.54 -24.80
CA ARG A 114 6.85 -19.28 -26.24
C ARG A 114 8.30 -19.17 -26.70
N GLU A 115 9.24 -19.00 -25.77
CA GLU A 115 10.68 -18.91 -26.09
C GLU A 115 11.33 -20.30 -26.17
N TYR A 116 12.29 -20.46 -27.08
CA TYR A 116 12.95 -21.75 -27.31
C TYR A 116 13.87 -22.13 -26.14
N CYS A 117 14.40 -21.15 -25.41
CA CYS A 117 15.11 -21.38 -24.14
C CYS A 117 14.28 -22.23 -23.17
N SER A 118 13.03 -21.82 -22.92
CA SER A 118 12.11 -22.53 -22.01
C SER A 118 11.86 -23.96 -22.48
N TYR A 119 11.71 -24.16 -23.79
CA TYR A 119 11.55 -25.49 -24.38
C TYR A 119 12.76 -26.40 -24.12
N TYR A 120 13.99 -25.93 -24.41
CA TYR A 120 15.19 -26.74 -24.23
C TYR A 120 15.49 -27.00 -22.75
N LEU A 121 15.28 -26.02 -21.87
CA LEU A 121 15.47 -26.21 -20.42
C LEU A 121 14.52 -27.29 -19.88
N ARG A 122 13.22 -27.24 -20.23
CA ARG A 122 12.23 -28.24 -19.81
C ARG A 122 12.50 -29.63 -20.39
N LYS A 123 12.84 -29.71 -21.69
CA LYS A 123 13.15 -30.99 -22.34
C LYS A 123 14.48 -31.60 -21.91
N GLY A 124 15.44 -30.77 -21.50
CA GLY A 124 16.68 -31.20 -20.89
C GLY A 124 16.53 -31.60 -19.42
N HIS A 125 15.31 -31.86 -18.95
CA HIS A 125 15.00 -32.27 -17.58
C HIS A 125 15.40 -31.26 -16.48
N LEU A 126 15.62 -29.99 -16.83
CA LEU A 126 15.82 -28.94 -15.84
C LEU A 126 14.46 -28.48 -15.30
N ASP A 127 14.15 -28.85 -14.06
CA ASP A 127 12.96 -28.37 -13.36
C ASP A 127 13.25 -27.02 -12.67
N LYS A 128 12.42 -26.01 -12.96
CA LYS A 128 12.49 -24.68 -12.34
C LYS A 128 12.46 -24.77 -10.82
N LEU A 129 11.63 -25.67 -10.25
CA LEU A 129 11.52 -25.84 -8.80
C LEU A 129 12.84 -26.34 -8.20
N ARG A 130 13.47 -27.33 -8.86
CA ARG A 130 14.75 -27.88 -8.42
C ARG A 130 15.86 -26.84 -8.49
N LEU A 131 15.88 -26.04 -9.56
CA LEU A 131 16.82 -24.94 -9.71
C LEU A 131 16.67 -23.92 -8.57
N MET A 132 15.45 -23.53 -8.23
CA MET A 132 15.20 -22.60 -7.12
C MET A 132 15.56 -23.20 -5.75
N GLU A 133 15.28 -24.49 -5.52
CA GLU A 133 15.72 -25.19 -4.31
C GLU A 133 17.25 -25.10 -4.15
N VAL A 134 18.02 -25.49 -5.16
CA VAL A 134 19.49 -25.51 -5.10
C VAL A 134 20.06 -24.10 -4.90
N LEU A 135 19.48 -23.09 -5.58
CA LEU A 135 19.88 -21.69 -5.39
C LEU A 135 19.58 -21.17 -3.98
N SER A 136 18.45 -21.58 -3.40
CA SER A 136 18.09 -21.18 -2.02
C SER A 136 19.05 -21.76 -0.99
N PHE A 137 19.62 -22.95 -1.21
CA PHE A 137 20.60 -23.56 -0.31
C PHE A 137 21.98 -22.89 -0.41
N ASN A 138 22.44 -22.56 -1.62
CA ASN A 138 23.75 -21.92 -1.83
C ASN A 138 23.81 -20.47 -1.29
N ALA A 139 22.68 -19.76 -1.19
CA ALA A 139 22.62 -18.40 -0.68
C ALA A 139 22.94 -18.25 0.83
N TYR A 140 22.92 -19.34 1.61
CA TYR A 140 23.14 -19.33 3.06
C TYR A 140 24.51 -19.84 3.53
N GLY A 141 25.47 -20.06 2.62
CA GLY A 141 26.86 -20.42 3.00
C GLY A 141 27.02 -21.76 3.72
N ASN A 142 25.99 -22.60 3.77
CA ASN A 142 26.07 -23.95 4.29
C ASN A 142 26.54 -24.88 3.17
N GLY A 143 27.72 -25.48 3.33
CA GLY A 143 28.29 -26.43 2.39
C GLY A 143 27.31 -27.55 1.98
N ASN A 144 27.54 -28.07 0.78
CA ASN A 144 26.78 -29.14 0.13
C ASN A 144 26.25 -30.19 1.14
N PRO A 145 24.92 -30.39 1.28
CA PRO A 145 24.35 -31.39 2.19
C PRO A 145 24.63 -32.83 1.74
N TYR A 146 25.14 -33.00 0.51
CA TYR A 146 25.57 -34.26 -0.07
C TYR A 146 27.10 -34.19 -0.21
N GLY A 147 27.83 -34.71 0.77
CA GLY A 147 29.30 -34.65 0.77
C GLY A 147 29.97 -35.22 -0.50
N ASP A 148 31.28 -34.97 -0.62
CA ASP A 148 32.22 -35.23 -1.73
C ASP A 148 32.33 -36.68 -2.29
N ASP A 149 31.32 -37.53 -2.15
CA ASP A 149 31.40 -38.97 -2.46
C ASP A 149 30.40 -39.44 -3.54
N TYR A 150 29.81 -38.52 -4.31
CA TYR A 150 28.96 -38.87 -5.46
C TYR A 150 29.78 -39.01 -6.75
N SER A 151 30.64 -40.03 -6.83
CA SER A 151 31.02 -40.60 -8.13
C SER A 151 29.93 -41.59 -8.54
N LEU A 152 28.99 -41.16 -9.37
CA LEU A 152 28.01 -42.07 -9.99
C LEU A 152 28.75 -43.01 -10.96
N SER A 153 28.85 -44.29 -10.60
CA SER A 153 29.19 -45.34 -11.55
C SER A 153 28.05 -45.47 -12.58
N THR A 154 28.43 -45.61 -13.84
CA THR A 154 27.62 -45.57 -15.06
C THR A 154 26.44 -46.55 -15.16
N ASP A 155 26.24 -47.44 -14.19
CA ASP A 155 25.27 -48.53 -14.29
C ASP A 155 23.89 -48.23 -13.63
N GLU A 156 23.77 -47.17 -12.83
CA GLU A 156 22.49 -46.79 -12.19
C GLU A 156 21.64 -45.80 -13.01
N ALA A 157 22.18 -45.26 -14.11
CA ALA A 157 21.44 -44.36 -15.02
C ALA A 157 20.50 -45.10 -15.98
N GLU A 158 20.73 -46.40 -16.25
CA GLU A 158 19.90 -47.18 -17.18
C GLU A 158 18.59 -47.68 -16.56
N THR A 159 18.52 -47.81 -15.24
CA THR A 159 17.32 -48.32 -14.55
C THR A 159 16.22 -47.27 -14.39
N LEU A 160 16.56 -45.98 -14.41
CA LEU A 160 15.61 -44.85 -14.32
C LEU A 160 14.98 -44.47 -15.67
N ARG A 161 15.52 -44.93 -16.81
CA ARG A 161 14.95 -44.67 -18.15
C ARG A 161 13.69 -45.48 -18.48
N LYS A 162 13.35 -46.52 -17.69
CA LYS A 162 12.23 -47.43 -17.98
C LYS A 162 10.93 -47.15 -17.23
N SER A 163 10.84 -46.07 -16.46
CA SER A 163 9.61 -45.72 -15.72
C SER A 163 9.18 -44.27 -15.98
N ALA A 164 8.70 -44.00 -17.20
CA ALA A 164 7.86 -42.86 -17.50
C ALA A 164 6.46 -43.38 -17.87
N PRO A 165 5.36 -42.91 -17.25
CA PRO A 165 4.02 -43.34 -17.63
C PRO A 165 3.58 -42.70 -18.96
N GLN A 166 3.04 -43.52 -19.87
CA GLN A 166 2.18 -43.10 -20.97
C GLN A 166 0.74 -43.01 -20.45
N ASP A 167 0.07 -41.90 -20.73
CA ASP A 167 -1.39 -41.80 -20.60
C ASP A 167 -2.04 -42.73 -21.63
N ASP A 168 -2.88 -43.66 -21.16
CA ASP A 168 -4.16 -44.02 -21.80
C ASP A 168 -5.00 -44.94 -20.89
N ALA A 169 -6.31 -44.87 -21.10
CA ALA A 169 -7.38 -45.16 -20.17
C ALA A 169 -7.74 -46.65 -19.92
N ALA A 170 -8.57 -46.81 -18.87
CA ALA A 170 -9.62 -47.81 -18.65
C ALA A 170 -9.32 -49.12 -17.88
N ASP A 171 -10.13 -49.26 -16.82
CA ASP A 171 -10.77 -50.46 -16.26
C ASP A 171 -10.01 -51.57 -15.50
N ALA A 172 -10.54 -51.75 -14.27
CA ALA A 172 -10.99 -53.00 -13.64
C ALA A 172 -9.99 -54.01 -13.04
N ASP A 173 -10.17 -54.15 -11.71
CA ASP A 173 -10.30 -55.37 -10.93
C ASP A 173 -9.12 -56.31 -10.58
N ALA A 174 -9.23 -56.74 -9.32
CA ALA A 174 -8.82 -58.02 -8.73
C ALA A 174 -7.36 -58.27 -8.29
N ALA A 175 -7.17 -58.12 -6.98
CA ALA A 175 -6.81 -59.18 -6.02
C ALA A 175 -5.67 -60.17 -6.34
N ASP A 176 -4.68 -60.17 -5.44
CA ASP A 176 -4.37 -61.24 -4.47
C ASP A 176 -2.89 -61.71 -4.40
N SER A 177 -2.52 -62.07 -3.15
CA SER A 177 -1.50 -63.03 -2.69
C SER A 177 -0.05 -62.93 -3.21
N ALA A 178 0.89 -62.52 -2.37
CA ALA A 178 1.72 -63.37 -1.50
C ALA A 178 2.84 -64.13 -2.25
N GLU A 179 4.11 -63.86 -1.90
CA GLU A 179 4.94 -64.82 -1.16
C GLU A 179 6.38 -64.34 -0.94
N ASN A 180 6.89 -64.87 0.16
CA ASN A 180 8.14 -64.64 0.84
C ASN A 180 9.17 -65.68 0.39
N THR A 181 10.38 -65.29 0.00
CA THR A 181 11.56 -66.18 0.15
C THR A 181 12.80 -65.36 0.47
N GLY A 182 13.44 -65.68 1.60
CA GLY A 182 14.53 -64.92 2.17
C GLY A 182 15.93 -65.44 1.85
N ARG A 183 16.93 -64.70 2.34
CA ARG A 183 18.14 -65.26 2.96
C ARG A 183 18.81 -64.21 3.88
N PRO A 184 19.51 -64.64 4.95
CA PRO A 184 19.90 -63.79 6.07
C PRO A 184 21.37 -63.34 6.04
N GLY A 185 21.64 -62.22 6.72
CA GLY A 185 22.95 -61.91 7.30
C GLY A 185 23.68 -60.73 6.64
N VAL A 186 23.73 -59.60 7.33
CA VAL A 186 24.90 -59.06 8.06
C VAL A 186 24.46 -57.73 8.67
N GLN A 187 24.45 -57.66 10.01
CA GLN A 187 24.23 -56.42 10.75
C GLN A 187 25.40 -55.47 10.50
N LYS A 188 25.11 -54.30 9.89
CA LYS A 188 25.94 -53.10 9.96
C LYS A 188 25.26 -52.08 10.88
N PRO A 189 26.04 -51.26 11.62
CA PRO A 189 25.58 -50.58 12.81
C PRO A 189 24.58 -49.48 12.45
N ARG A 190 23.49 -49.38 13.22
CA ARG A 190 22.51 -48.29 13.11
C ARG A 190 23.20 -46.96 13.43
N ARG A 191 23.52 -46.17 12.39
CA ARG A 191 23.70 -44.72 12.52
C ARG A 191 22.32 -44.08 12.71
N ASN A 192 22.11 -43.45 13.86
CA ASN A 192 20.93 -42.63 14.15
C ASN A 192 20.77 -41.57 13.06
N LYS A 193 19.71 -41.69 12.25
CA LYS A 193 19.20 -40.62 11.39
C LYS A 193 18.39 -39.64 12.25
N ASP A 194 18.50 -38.35 11.96
CA ASP A 194 17.85 -37.23 12.64
C ASP A 194 16.40 -37.47 13.05
N ASN A 195 16.22 -37.75 14.34
CA ASN A 195 14.93 -38.08 14.93
C ASN A 195 14.24 -36.82 15.50
N ARG A 196 14.14 -35.74 14.72
CA ARG A 196 13.30 -34.58 15.11
C ARG A 196 11.82 -34.95 14.90
N SER A 197 11.06 -34.97 15.99
CA SER A 197 9.62 -35.28 16.02
C SER A 197 8.79 -34.34 15.14
N ALA A 198 7.61 -34.77 14.69
CA ALA A 198 6.74 -33.94 13.85
C ALA A 198 6.33 -32.65 14.57
N LEU A 199 6.13 -32.71 15.89
CA LEU A 199 5.89 -31.53 16.72
C LEU A 199 7.03 -30.51 16.62
N ALA A 200 8.28 -30.92 16.77
CA ALA A 200 9.41 -29.99 16.71
C ALA A 200 9.61 -29.33 15.33
N ARG A 201 8.98 -29.86 14.27
CA ARG A 201 9.09 -29.34 12.91
C ARG A 201 7.92 -28.43 12.50
N TYR A 202 6.72 -28.73 12.98
CA TYR A 202 5.49 -28.11 12.50
C TYR A 202 4.70 -27.38 13.59
N THR A 203 5.18 -27.39 14.84
CA THR A 203 4.56 -26.65 15.94
C THR A 203 5.59 -25.85 16.72
N ARG A 204 5.11 -24.75 17.32
CA ARG A 204 5.83 -23.94 18.30
C ARG A 204 5.25 -24.19 19.68
N ASN A 205 6.10 -24.44 20.68
CA ASN A 205 5.63 -24.69 22.03
C ASN A 205 5.52 -23.36 22.80
N LEU A 206 4.30 -22.83 22.90
CA LEU A 206 4.03 -21.57 23.58
C LEU A 206 4.34 -21.65 25.08
N THR A 207 4.24 -22.83 25.71
CA THR A 207 4.59 -22.93 27.14
C THR A 207 6.10 -22.91 27.39
N GLU A 208 6.91 -23.40 26.44
CA GLU A 208 8.37 -23.26 26.51
C GLU A 208 8.80 -21.83 26.21
N GLU A 209 8.27 -21.22 25.14
CA GLU A 209 8.53 -19.81 24.82
C GLU A 209 8.14 -18.85 25.96
N ALA A 210 7.05 -19.15 26.68
CA ALA A 210 6.63 -18.39 27.84
C ALA A 210 7.57 -18.57 29.05
N ALA A 211 8.16 -19.75 29.23
CA ALA A 211 9.13 -20.02 30.28
C ALA A 211 10.47 -19.30 30.01
N ASP A 212 10.85 -19.19 28.74
CA ASP A 212 12.04 -18.46 28.31
C ASP A 212 11.87 -16.93 28.37
N GLY A 213 10.66 -16.44 28.66
CA GLY A 213 10.35 -15.00 28.72
C GLY A 213 10.26 -14.35 27.33
N SER A 214 9.94 -15.13 26.29
CA SER A 214 9.92 -14.63 24.90
C SER A 214 8.72 -13.72 24.59
N PHE A 215 7.62 -13.83 25.35
CA PHE A 215 6.41 -13.04 25.14
C PHE A 215 6.36 -11.78 25.96
N ASP A 216 5.63 -10.80 25.42
CA ASP A 216 5.27 -9.60 26.16
C ASP A 216 4.37 -9.92 27.35
N VAL A 217 4.49 -9.11 28.41
CA VAL A 217 3.54 -9.18 29.53
C VAL A 217 2.17 -8.78 28.99
N LEU A 218 1.22 -9.71 29.04
CA LEU A 218 -0.16 -9.42 28.70
C LEU A 218 -0.74 -8.51 29.79
N VAL A 219 -1.11 -7.29 29.40
CA VAL A 219 -1.73 -6.31 30.29
C VAL A 219 -3.21 -6.20 29.96
N GLY A 220 -4.06 -6.36 30.97
CA GLY A 220 -5.49 -6.52 30.79
C GLY A 220 -5.84 -7.85 30.13
N ARG A 221 -7.14 -8.13 30.00
CA ARG A 221 -7.71 -9.39 29.45
C ARG A 221 -7.80 -10.57 30.42
N GLU A 222 -7.75 -10.32 31.72
CA GLU A 222 -8.01 -11.32 32.76
C GLU A 222 -9.34 -12.08 32.57
N PRO A 223 -10.49 -11.42 32.26
CA PRO A 223 -11.75 -12.14 32.14
C PRO A 223 -11.78 -13.06 30.92
N GLU A 224 -11.13 -12.70 29.81
CA GLU A 224 -11.02 -13.55 28.61
C GLU A 224 -10.13 -14.77 28.87
N ILE A 225 -9.02 -14.61 29.59
CA ILE A 225 -8.14 -15.72 29.99
C ILE A 225 -8.88 -16.65 30.95
N GLU A 226 -9.53 -16.10 31.97
CA GLU A 226 -10.29 -16.88 32.96
C GLU A 226 -11.44 -17.64 32.29
N ARG A 227 -12.13 -17.00 31.33
CA ARG A 227 -13.12 -17.66 30.50
C ARG A 227 -12.53 -18.78 29.65
N THR A 228 -11.34 -18.59 29.10
CA THR A 228 -10.62 -19.61 28.31
C THR A 228 -10.27 -20.82 29.18
N ILE A 229 -9.75 -20.59 30.39
CA ILE A 229 -9.48 -21.62 31.42
C ILE A 229 -10.78 -22.37 31.76
N GLN A 230 -11.86 -21.64 32.03
CA GLN A 230 -13.15 -22.23 32.37
C GLN A 230 -13.65 -23.14 31.26
N VAL A 231 -13.51 -22.74 29.99
CA VAL A 231 -13.89 -23.56 28.83
C VAL A 231 -13.04 -24.82 28.73
N LEU A 232 -11.72 -24.71 28.85
CA LEU A 232 -10.80 -25.88 28.77
C LEU A 232 -11.04 -26.92 29.87
N CYS A 233 -11.61 -26.51 31.00
CA CYS A 233 -12.00 -27.37 32.12
C CYS A 233 -13.39 -28.03 31.95
N ARG A 234 -14.17 -27.69 30.92
CA ARG A 234 -15.48 -28.30 30.68
C ARG A 234 -15.34 -29.75 30.20
N ARG A 235 -16.37 -30.55 30.45
CA ARG A 235 -16.52 -31.91 29.91
C ARG A 235 -16.99 -31.94 28.44
N VAL A 236 -17.81 -30.98 28.04
CA VAL A 236 -18.38 -30.83 26.69
C VAL A 236 -18.25 -29.37 26.28
N LYS A 237 -18.03 -29.11 24.98
CA LYS A 237 -17.69 -27.77 24.46
C LYS A 237 -16.47 -27.19 25.17
N ASN A 238 -15.40 -27.97 25.19
CA ASN A 238 -14.16 -27.71 25.92
C ASN A 238 -13.04 -27.13 25.04
N ASN A 239 -13.38 -26.72 23.82
CA ASN A 239 -12.46 -26.06 22.91
C ASN A 239 -12.86 -24.58 22.83
N PRO A 240 -12.07 -23.63 23.38
CA PRO A 240 -12.36 -22.21 23.21
C PRO A 240 -12.04 -21.76 21.78
N ILE A 241 -12.87 -20.86 21.25
CA ILE A 241 -12.56 -20.10 20.02
C ILE A 241 -12.65 -18.61 20.32
N HIS A 242 -11.51 -17.94 20.17
CA HIS A 242 -11.36 -16.50 20.32
C HIS A 242 -11.84 -15.81 19.03
N VAL A 243 -12.91 -15.02 19.14
CA VAL A 243 -13.53 -14.32 18.02
C VAL A 243 -13.46 -12.82 18.29
N GLY A 244 -12.83 -12.08 17.38
CA GLY A 244 -12.62 -10.63 17.50
C GLY A 244 -12.10 -10.05 16.19
N ASP A 245 -12.09 -8.73 16.03
CA ASP A 245 -11.49 -8.09 14.86
C ASP A 245 -9.98 -8.42 14.72
N ALA A 246 -9.37 -8.10 13.58
CA ALA A 246 -7.91 -8.19 13.46
C ALA A 246 -7.23 -7.12 14.33
N GLY A 247 -6.11 -7.44 14.97
CA GLY A 247 -5.35 -6.49 15.81
C GLY A 247 -5.82 -6.33 17.26
N VAL A 248 -6.94 -6.94 17.69
CA VAL A 248 -7.43 -6.77 19.09
C VAL A 248 -6.66 -7.59 20.15
N GLY A 249 -5.66 -8.39 19.74
CA GLY A 249 -4.84 -9.21 20.66
C GLY A 249 -5.32 -10.65 20.88
N LYS A 250 -5.96 -11.29 19.89
CA LYS A 250 -6.46 -12.68 20.01
C LYS A 250 -5.36 -13.70 20.37
N THR A 251 -4.22 -13.61 19.69
CA THR A 251 -3.05 -14.45 19.92
C THR A 251 -2.43 -14.16 21.30
N ALA A 252 -2.45 -12.90 21.72
CA ALA A 252 -1.92 -12.46 23.01
C ALA A 252 -2.68 -13.10 24.20
N VAL A 253 -4.00 -13.29 24.10
CA VAL A 253 -4.78 -14.01 25.13
C VAL A 253 -4.31 -15.46 25.30
N THR A 254 -3.95 -16.13 24.21
CA THR A 254 -3.43 -17.51 24.27
C THR A 254 -2.01 -17.57 24.85
N GLN A 255 -1.16 -16.58 24.51
CA GLN A 255 0.17 -16.44 25.10
C GLN A 255 0.08 -16.15 26.61
N GLY A 256 -0.83 -15.27 27.04
CA GLY A 256 -1.10 -15.00 28.46
C GLY A 256 -1.58 -16.24 29.22
N LEU A 257 -2.41 -17.09 28.58
CA LEU A 257 -2.75 -18.40 29.14
C LEU A 257 -1.52 -19.29 29.30
N ALA A 258 -0.64 -19.38 28.29
CA ALA A 258 0.59 -20.16 28.37
C ALA A 258 1.46 -19.69 29.54
N ARG A 259 1.57 -18.37 29.74
CA ARG A 259 2.30 -17.78 30.86
C ARG A 259 1.69 -18.15 32.22
N ARG A 260 0.38 -18.06 32.39
CA ARG A 260 -0.29 -18.51 33.64
C ARG A 260 -0.10 -19.99 33.94
N ILE A 261 0.00 -20.84 32.91
CA ILE A 261 0.29 -22.26 33.10
C ILE A 261 1.71 -22.47 33.64
N VAL A 262 2.69 -21.71 33.13
CA VAL A 262 4.08 -21.74 33.61
C VAL A 262 4.19 -21.18 35.03
N ASP A 263 3.52 -20.08 35.31
CA ASP A 263 3.53 -19.42 36.63
C ASP A 263 2.71 -20.19 37.68
N GLY A 264 1.94 -21.21 37.27
CA GLY A 264 1.16 -22.06 38.16
C GLY A 264 -0.18 -21.45 38.61
N GLU A 265 -0.60 -20.33 38.03
CA GLU A 265 -1.85 -19.60 38.30
C GLU A 265 -3.10 -20.24 37.65
N VAL A 266 -3.04 -21.55 37.36
CA VAL A 266 -4.13 -22.30 36.75
C VAL A 266 -4.64 -23.41 37.69
N PRO A 267 -5.92 -23.81 37.57
CA PRO A 267 -6.46 -24.93 38.33
C PRO A 267 -5.65 -26.21 38.14
N ASP A 268 -5.65 -27.11 39.13
CA ASP A 268 -4.85 -28.35 39.12
C ASP A 268 -5.01 -29.19 37.84
N VAL A 269 -6.20 -29.14 37.24
CA VAL A 269 -6.54 -29.85 35.99
C VAL A 269 -5.71 -29.39 34.79
N LEU A 270 -5.24 -28.13 34.79
CA LEU A 270 -4.47 -27.52 33.72
C LEU A 270 -2.98 -27.37 34.04
N ARG A 271 -2.53 -27.79 35.24
CA ARG A 271 -1.11 -27.74 35.57
C ARG A 271 -0.31 -28.72 34.71
N GLY A 272 0.84 -28.25 34.22
CA GLY A 272 1.72 -29.04 33.35
C GLY A 272 1.11 -29.35 31.98
N VAL A 273 0.10 -28.59 31.55
CA VAL A 273 -0.40 -28.64 30.18
C VAL A 273 0.57 -27.89 29.27
N SER A 274 0.90 -28.47 28.11
CA SER A 274 1.70 -27.79 27.09
C SER A 274 0.81 -27.32 25.93
N ILE A 275 0.95 -26.05 25.54
CA ILE A 275 0.24 -25.46 24.41
C ILE A 275 1.17 -25.46 23.19
N TYR A 276 0.73 -26.11 22.12
CA TYR A 276 1.46 -26.19 20.84
C TYR A 276 0.72 -25.37 19.78
N ALA A 277 1.31 -24.27 19.33
CA ALA A 277 0.83 -23.48 18.22
C ALA A 277 1.21 -24.15 16.89
N LEU A 278 0.23 -24.31 16.01
CA LEU A 278 0.44 -24.85 14.67
C LEU A 278 1.13 -23.80 13.78
N ASP A 279 2.24 -24.17 13.14
CA ASP A 279 2.88 -23.33 12.15
C ASP A 279 2.37 -23.70 10.74
N MET A 280 1.44 -22.90 10.24
CA MET A 280 0.87 -23.08 8.90
C MET A 280 1.92 -22.89 7.80
N GLY A 281 2.89 -21.99 8.00
CA GLY A 281 3.99 -21.76 7.06
C GLY A 281 4.85 -23.02 6.91
N ALA A 282 5.27 -23.62 8.03
CA ALA A 282 6.05 -24.85 8.02
C ALA A 282 5.28 -26.05 7.43
N LEU A 283 3.96 -26.12 7.64
CA LEU A 283 3.13 -27.19 7.10
C LEU A 283 3.00 -27.11 5.57
N ILE A 284 2.82 -25.90 5.02
CA ILE A 284 2.66 -25.64 3.59
C ILE A 284 4.00 -25.62 2.86
N ALA A 285 5.09 -25.22 3.55
CA ALA A 285 6.43 -25.15 2.98
C ALA A 285 6.83 -26.50 2.36
N GLY A 286 7.05 -26.53 1.05
CA GLY A 286 7.43 -27.72 0.32
C GLY A 286 6.34 -28.80 0.17
N THR A 287 5.05 -28.47 0.31
CA THR A 287 3.96 -29.36 -0.14
C THR A 287 3.66 -29.10 -1.62
N LYS A 288 3.65 -30.14 -2.45
CA LYS A 288 3.25 -30.03 -3.88
C LYS A 288 1.77 -30.34 -4.06
N PHE A 289 1.23 -31.22 -3.21
CA PHE A 289 -0.15 -31.66 -3.25
C PHE A 289 -0.85 -31.42 -1.92
N ARG A 290 -2.17 -31.21 -1.96
CA ARG A 290 -3.01 -31.07 -0.76
C ARG A 290 -2.90 -32.28 0.19
N GLY A 291 -2.69 -33.48 -0.36
CA GLY A 291 -2.49 -34.70 0.42
C GLY A 291 -1.25 -34.66 1.31
N ASP A 292 -0.17 -33.98 0.89
CA ASP A 292 1.07 -33.86 1.66
C ASP A 292 0.84 -33.04 2.93
N PHE A 293 0.07 -31.96 2.82
CA PHE A 293 -0.34 -31.13 3.95
C PHE A 293 -1.19 -31.94 4.94
N GLU A 294 -2.20 -32.66 4.43
CA GLU A 294 -3.07 -33.51 5.24
C GLU A 294 -2.28 -34.60 5.98
N GLU A 295 -1.28 -35.23 5.32
CA GLU A 295 -0.41 -36.22 5.95
C GLU A 295 0.45 -35.62 7.07
N ARG A 296 1.02 -34.42 6.85
CA ARG A 296 1.82 -33.71 7.87
C ARG A 296 0.97 -33.32 9.07
N LEU A 297 -0.22 -32.77 8.83
CA LEU A 297 -1.14 -32.41 9.90
C LEU A 297 -1.59 -33.65 10.69
N LYS A 298 -1.86 -34.76 10.00
CA LYS A 298 -2.19 -36.04 10.65
C LYS A 298 -1.07 -36.53 11.55
N LYS A 299 0.20 -36.44 11.13
CA LYS A 299 1.37 -36.78 11.96
C LYS A 299 1.43 -35.92 13.24
N VAL A 300 1.19 -34.62 13.12
CA VAL A 300 1.14 -33.70 14.28
C VAL A 300 0.02 -34.11 15.24
N VAL A 301 -1.19 -34.32 14.74
CA VAL A 301 -2.35 -34.72 15.54
C VAL A 301 -2.11 -36.07 16.24
N ASP A 302 -1.57 -37.06 15.52
CA ASP A 302 -1.27 -38.38 16.08
C ASP A 302 -0.19 -38.33 17.17
N GLU A 303 0.80 -37.45 17.06
CA GLU A 303 1.79 -37.21 18.13
C GLU A 303 1.17 -36.49 19.34
N LEU A 304 0.27 -35.52 19.12
CA LEU A 304 -0.41 -34.80 20.21
C LEU A 304 -1.34 -35.71 21.02
N ILE A 305 -2.07 -36.63 20.37
CA ILE A 305 -2.95 -37.59 21.06
C ILE A 305 -2.16 -38.52 21.99
N LYS A 306 -0.91 -38.85 21.64
CA LYS A 306 -0.03 -39.70 22.47
C LYS A 306 0.52 -38.95 23.68
N LYS A 307 0.68 -37.64 23.60
CA LYS A 307 1.09 -36.79 24.73
C LYS A 307 -0.10 -36.51 25.64
N LYS A 308 0.02 -36.87 26.92
CA LYS A 308 -0.94 -36.43 27.94
C LYS A 308 -0.78 -34.92 28.16
N ASN A 309 -1.89 -34.24 28.48
CA ASN A 309 -1.91 -32.80 28.80
C ASN A 309 -1.39 -31.90 27.67
N SER A 310 -1.78 -32.17 26.42
CA SER A 310 -1.47 -31.34 25.28
C SER A 310 -2.69 -30.53 24.82
N VAL A 311 -2.46 -29.29 24.40
CA VAL A 311 -3.47 -28.42 23.77
C VAL A 311 -2.91 -27.93 22.44
N LEU A 312 -3.68 -28.07 21.37
CA LEU A 312 -3.36 -27.52 20.05
C LEU A 312 -3.90 -26.09 19.96
N TYR A 313 -3.06 -25.13 19.57
CA TYR A 313 -3.50 -23.79 19.20
C TYR A 313 -3.41 -23.63 17.68
N ILE A 314 -4.50 -23.15 17.08
CA ILE A 314 -4.59 -22.88 15.65
C ILE A 314 -4.95 -21.41 15.48
N ASP A 315 -4.00 -20.61 15.00
CA ASP A 315 -4.32 -19.26 14.55
C ASP A 315 -5.08 -19.31 13.23
N GLU A 316 -5.99 -18.36 13.03
CA GLU A 316 -6.85 -18.29 11.84
C GLU A 316 -7.49 -19.65 11.48
N ILE A 317 -8.17 -20.27 12.46
CA ILE A 317 -8.70 -21.65 12.34
C ILE A 317 -9.62 -21.86 11.13
N HIS A 318 -10.23 -20.80 10.58
CA HIS A 318 -11.05 -20.86 9.39
C HIS A 318 -10.26 -21.29 8.14
N THR A 319 -8.94 -21.08 8.10
CA THR A 319 -8.06 -21.51 6.98
C THR A 319 -8.05 -23.03 6.79
N ILE A 320 -8.23 -23.78 7.88
CA ILE A 320 -8.24 -25.25 7.92
C ILE A 320 -9.65 -25.82 7.75
N VAL A 321 -10.68 -25.02 8.05
CA VAL A 321 -12.09 -25.44 8.14
C VAL A 321 -12.88 -25.14 6.85
N GLY A 322 -12.18 -24.86 5.75
CA GLY A 322 -12.72 -24.47 4.45
C GLY A 322 -13.99 -25.21 4.01
N ALA A 323 -15.10 -24.48 3.92
CA ALA A 323 -16.43 -24.98 3.64
C ALA A 323 -16.61 -25.44 2.18
N GLY A 324 -16.06 -26.60 1.82
CA GLY A 324 -16.48 -27.39 0.65
C GLY A 324 -16.52 -26.66 -0.70
N ALA A 325 -15.71 -25.61 -0.91
CA ALA A 325 -15.71 -24.87 -2.16
C ALA A 325 -14.95 -25.66 -3.25
N VAL A 326 -15.69 -26.12 -4.25
CA VAL A 326 -15.20 -26.83 -5.44
C VAL A 326 -14.41 -25.90 -6.39
N SER A 327 -14.30 -24.62 -6.07
CA SER A 327 -13.65 -23.63 -6.92
C SER A 327 -12.90 -22.60 -6.06
N GLY A 328 -11.61 -22.89 -5.78
CA GLY A 328 -10.67 -21.91 -5.23
C GLY A 328 -10.47 -21.91 -3.71
N GLY A 329 -9.40 -22.58 -3.25
CA GLY A 329 -8.47 -21.91 -2.34
C GLY A 329 -8.42 -22.27 -0.85
N THR A 330 -9.17 -23.24 -0.32
CA THR A 330 -9.01 -23.62 1.10
C THR A 330 -8.56 -25.08 1.30
N LEU A 331 -7.54 -25.25 2.13
CA LEU A 331 -7.00 -26.53 2.59
C LEU A 331 -8.01 -27.14 3.58
N ASP A 332 -8.95 -27.95 3.11
CA ASP A 332 -9.95 -28.55 3.99
C ASP A 332 -9.36 -29.76 4.75
N ALA A 333 -8.86 -29.46 5.94
CA ALA A 333 -8.37 -30.42 6.93
C ALA A 333 -9.40 -30.67 8.05
N ALA A 334 -10.63 -30.16 7.89
CA ALA A 334 -11.71 -30.34 8.85
C ALA A 334 -12.02 -31.83 9.06
N ASN A 335 -11.85 -32.67 8.03
CA ASN A 335 -12.07 -34.12 8.10
C ASN A 335 -11.10 -34.84 9.05
N ILE A 336 -9.89 -34.31 9.25
CA ILE A 336 -8.90 -34.88 10.19
C ILE A 336 -9.24 -34.45 11.62
N LEU A 337 -9.64 -33.20 11.82
CA LEU A 337 -9.90 -32.64 13.15
C LEU A 337 -11.26 -33.04 13.74
N LYS A 338 -12.30 -33.14 12.91
CA LYS A 338 -13.67 -33.50 13.33
C LYS A 338 -13.76 -34.76 14.22
N PRO A 339 -13.17 -35.92 13.86
CA PRO A 339 -13.26 -37.11 14.69
C PRO A 339 -12.49 -36.95 16.01
N VAL A 340 -11.28 -36.38 15.98
CA VAL A 340 -10.43 -36.25 17.16
C VAL A 340 -11.01 -35.29 18.19
N LEU A 341 -11.61 -34.18 17.72
CA LEU A 341 -12.33 -33.22 18.56
C LEU A 341 -13.69 -33.77 19.03
N SER A 342 -14.30 -34.69 18.27
CA SER A 342 -15.56 -35.31 18.66
C SER A 342 -15.41 -36.35 19.75
N ASP A 343 -14.33 -37.13 19.70
CA ASP A 343 -13.97 -38.11 20.73
C ASP A 343 -13.44 -37.45 22.02
N GLY A 344 -13.10 -36.16 21.97
CA GLY A 344 -12.50 -35.43 23.09
C GLY A 344 -11.06 -35.85 23.41
N ARG A 345 -10.38 -36.52 22.46
CA ARG A 345 -9.01 -37.01 22.60
C ARG A 345 -7.96 -35.90 22.51
N LEU A 346 -8.32 -34.76 21.90
CA LEU A 346 -7.48 -33.58 21.75
C LEU A 346 -8.26 -32.34 22.16
N LYS A 347 -7.63 -31.43 22.92
CA LYS A 347 -8.15 -30.09 23.20
C LYS A 347 -7.55 -29.09 22.22
N CYS A 348 -8.35 -28.15 21.75
CA CYS A 348 -7.95 -27.13 20.79
C CYS A 348 -8.37 -25.74 21.26
N ILE A 349 -7.50 -24.76 21.06
CA ILE A 349 -7.79 -23.32 21.11
C ILE A 349 -7.72 -22.81 19.67
N GLY A 350 -8.70 -22.04 19.22
CA GLY A 350 -8.68 -21.42 17.90
C GLY A 350 -8.87 -19.90 17.97
N SER A 351 -8.30 -19.16 17.03
CA SER A 351 -8.61 -17.74 16.81
C SER A 351 -9.16 -17.51 15.40
N THR A 352 -10.08 -16.54 15.25
CA THR A 352 -10.66 -16.15 13.95
C THR A 352 -11.26 -14.74 14.02
N THR A 353 -11.60 -14.15 12.88
CA THR A 353 -12.40 -12.91 12.84
C THR A 353 -13.91 -13.17 12.98
N PHE A 354 -14.69 -12.14 13.33
CA PHE A 354 -16.16 -12.23 13.34
C PHE A 354 -16.72 -12.64 11.97
N GLU A 355 -16.19 -12.06 10.90
CA GLU A 355 -16.64 -12.33 9.55
C GLU A 355 -16.44 -13.80 9.16
N GLU A 356 -15.25 -14.33 9.38
CA GLU A 356 -14.91 -15.72 9.04
C GLU A 356 -15.70 -16.71 9.89
N TYR A 357 -15.88 -16.39 11.18
CA TYR A 357 -16.64 -17.23 12.10
C TYR A 357 -18.07 -17.45 11.57
N SER A 358 -18.79 -16.39 11.20
CA SER A 358 -20.16 -16.52 10.69
C SER A 358 -20.22 -17.05 9.25
N LYS A 359 -19.23 -16.71 8.41
CA LYS A 359 -19.19 -17.19 7.01
C LYS A 359 -18.92 -18.69 6.90
N THR A 360 -18.03 -19.24 7.72
CA THR A 360 -17.48 -20.60 7.56
C THR A 360 -17.75 -21.49 8.77
N PHE A 361 -17.33 -21.07 9.97
CA PHE A 361 -17.27 -21.92 11.15
C PHE A 361 -18.64 -22.21 11.77
N GLU A 362 -19.52 -21.20 11.82
CA GLU A 362 -20.88 -21.30 12.36
C GLU A 362 -21.78 -22.22 11.52
N LYS A 363 -21.53 -22.30 10.21
CA LYS A 363 -22.26 -23.18 9.29
C LYS A 363 -21.91 -24.66 9.50
N ASP A 364 -20.70 -24.96 9.94
CA ASP A 364 -20.29 -26.34 10.26
C ASP A 364 -20.84 -26.76 11.65
N LYS A 365 -22.00 -27.43 11.62
CA LYS A 365 -22.65 -27.94 12.84
C LYS A 365 -21.79 -28.94 13.62
N ALA A 366 -20.83 -29.63 13.02
CA ALA A 366 -20.02 -30.62 13.71
C ALA A 366 -18.98 -29.93 14.61
N LEU A 367 -18.28 -28.91 14.07
CA LEU A 367 -17.29 -28.15 14.82
C LEU A 367 -17.92 -27.16 15.80
N ALA A 368 -18.98 -26.44 15.40
CA ALA A 368 -19.68 -25.49 16.28
C ALA A 368 -20.23 -26.14 17.58
N ARG A 369 -20.51 -27.45 17.56
CA ARG A 369 -20.94 -28.20 18.75
C ARG A 369 -19.81 -28.54 19.73
N ARG A 370 -18.55 -28.36 19.35
CA ARG A 370 -17.36 -28.68 20.15
C ARG A 370 -16.60 -27.44 20.62
N PHE A 371 -16.81 -26.32 19.96
CA PHE A 371 -16.22 -25.05 20.34
C PHE A 371 -17.17 -24.19 21.17
N GLN A 372 -16.59 -23.35 22.01
CA GLN A 372 -17.27 -22.30 22.75
C GLN A 372 -16.70 -20.95 22.32
N LYS A 373 -17.56 -20.10 21.75
CA LYS A 373 -17.21 -18.72 21.37
C LYS A 373 -16.85 -17.92 22.63
N ILE A 374 -15.70 -17.26 22.57
CA ILE A 374 -15.22 -16.24 23.50
C ILE A 374 -14.98 -14.98 22.67
N GLU A 375 -15.72 -13.93 22.96
CA GLU A 375 -15.62 -12.67 22.22
C GLU A 375 -14.50 -11.82 22.81
N ILE A 376 -13.60 -11.35 21.95
CA ILE A 376 -12.52 -10.42 22.30
C ILE A 376 -12.86 -9.09 21.64
N GLN A 377 -13.23 -8.11 22.47
CA GLN A 377 -13.60 -6.78 22.03
C GLN A 377 -12.36 -5.89 21.90
N GLU A 378 -12.45 -4.82 21.10
CA GLU A 378 -11.42 -3.77 21.07
C GLU A 378 -11.30 -3.13 22.47
N PRO A 379 -10.07 -2.94 23.01
CA PRO A 379 -9.90 -2.32 24.32
C PRO A 379 -10.28 -0.84 24.25
N THR A 380 -10.69 -0.30 25.40
CA THR A 380 -10.94 1.15 25.54
C THR A 380 -9.63 1.94 25.41
N THR A 381 -9.73 3.25 25.17
CA THR A 381 -8.55 4.13 25.08
C THR A 381 -7.72 4.09 26.36
N GLU A 382 -8.36 4.03 27.53
CA GLU A 382 -7.69 3.93 28.82
C GLU A 382 -6.95 2.59 28.98
N GLU A 383 -7.60 1.47 28.66
CA GLU A 383 -6.98 0.14 28.67
C GLU A 383 -5.80 0.05 27.67
N ALA A 384 -5.94 0.66 26.49
CA ALA A 384 -4.88 0.69 25.48
C ALA A 384 -3.65 1.47 25.95
N VAL A 385 -3.83 2.57 26.69
CA VAL A 385 -2.71 3.31 27.30
C VAL A 385 -1.99 2.44 28.35
N GLU A 386 -2.73 1.71 29.19
CA GLU A 386 -2.13 0.79 30.16
C GLU A 386 -1.38 -0.36 29.48
N ILE A 387 -1.91 -0.89 28.36
CA ILE A 387 -1.19 -1.86 27.52
C ILE A 387 0.14 -1.29 27.02
N LEU A 388 0.14 -0.07 26.48
CA LEU A 388 1.38 0.57 26.01
C LEU A 388 2.39 0.79 27.15
N LYS A 389 1.93 1.22 28.34
CA LYS A 389 2.79 1.37 29.52
C LYS A 389 3.42 0.05 29.94
N GLY A 390 2.67 -1.05 29.85
CA GLY A 390 3.19 -2.40 30.12
C GLY A 390 4.25 -2.86 29.12
N LEU A 391 4.08 -2.49 27.85
CA LEU A 391 5.02 -2.80 26.78
C LEU A 391 6.25 -1.88 26.76
N ARG A 392 6.11 -0.65 27.29
CA ARG A 392 7.14 0.39 27.25
C ARG A 392 8.55 -0.12 27.59
N PRO A 393 8.81 -0.83 28.72
CA PRO A 393 10.17 -1.20 29.09
C PRO A 393 10.89 -2.02 28.02
N ARG A 394 10.17 -2.96 27.37
CA ARG A 394 10.75 -3.82 26.35
C ARG A 394 11.09 -3.04 25.07
N TYR A 395 10.23 -2.11 24.66
CA TYR A 395 10.48 -1.26 23.48
C TYR A 395 11.57 -0.23 23.75
N GLU A 396 11.64 0.31 24.96
CA GLU A 396 12.74 1.20 25.39
C GLU A 396 14.08 0.48 25.33
N ASP A 397 14.16 -0.73 25.87
CA ASP A 397 15.39 -1.54 25.83
C ASP A 397 15.75 -1.96 24.41
N PHE A 398 14.77 -2.33 23.58
CA PHE A 398 15.01 -2.77 22.21
C PHE A 398 15.49 -1.62 21.29
N HIS A 399 14.83 -0.47 21.37
CA HIS A 399 15.15 0.70 20.55
C HIS A 399 16.22 1.61 21.15
N GLN A 400 16.52 1.44 22.44
CA GLN A 400 17.43 2.31 23.19
C GLN A 400 16.90 3.76 23.22
N VAL A 401 15.62 3.92 23.57
CA VAL A 401 14.90 5.20 23.65
C VAL A 401 14.12 5.29 24.97
N ARG A 402 13.59 6.47 25.30
CA ARG A 402 12.62 6.66 26.39
C ARG A 402 11.31 7.23 25.87
N TYR A 403 10.17 6.69 26.28
CA TYR A 403 8.86 7.23 25.90
C TYR A 403 8.28 8.06 27.04
N THR A 404 7.82 9.28 26.73
CA THR A 404 7.04 10.09 27.67
C THR A 404 5.63 9.51 27.85
N ASP A 405 5.03 9.71 29.02
CA ASP A 405 3.65 9.26 29.27
C ASP A 405 2.67 10.00 28.34
N GLU A 406 2.94 11.28 28.05
CA GLU A 406 2.17 12.08 27.10
C GLU A 406 2.24 11.52 25.67
N ALA A 407 3.40 11.03 25.22
CA ALA A 407 3.54 10.41 23.91
C ALA A 407 2.70 9.13 23.79
N LEU A 408 2.62 8.30 24.84
CA LEU A 408 1.80 7.08 24.81
C LEU A 408 0.30 7.40 24.74
N VAL A 409 -0.16 8.39 25.51
CA VAL A 409 -1.55 8.87 25.45
C VAL A 409 -1.86 9.43 24.06
N SER A 410 -0.98 10.29 23.54
CA SER A 410 -1.10 10.89 22.21
C SER A 410 -1.14 9.82 21.11
N ALA A 411 -0.31 8.76 21.21
CA ALA A 411 -0.32 7.66 20.25
C ALA A 411 -1.68 6.97 20.19
N VAL A 412 -2.31 6.71 21.34
CA VAL A 412 -3.66 6.11 21.38
C VAL A 412 -4.70 7.06 20.81
N GLU A 413 -4.79 8.29 21.31
CA GLU A 413 -5.82 9.26 20.91
C GLU A 413 -5.77 9.57 19.41
N LEU A 414 -4.59 9.89 18.90
CA LEU A 414 -4.39 10.21 17.48
C LEU A 414 -4.58 8.97 16.60
N SER A 415 -4.21 7.76 17.04
CA SER A 415 -4.50 6.53 16.28
C SER A 415 -6.00 6.26 16.15
N VAL A 416 -6.80 6.60 17.16
CA VAL A 416 -8.27 6.48 17.09
C VAL A 416 -8.84 7.49 16.10
N GLN A 417 -8.32 8.70 16.11
CA GLN A 417 -8.79 9.77 15.23
C GLN A 417 -8.42 9.53 13.75
N PHE A 418 -7.15 9.20 13.48
CA PHE A 418 -6.57 9.20 12.14
C PHE A 418 -6.42 7.81 11.50
N LEU A 419 -6.31 6.73 12.28
CA LEU A 419 -6.11 5.36 11.79
C LEU A 419 -7.32 4.45 12.07
N GLN A 420 -8.39 4.66 11.33
CA GLN A 420 -9.68 3.98 11.58
C GLN A 420 -9.82 2.59 10.95
N GLU A 421 -9.00 2.30 9.93
CA GLU A 421 -8.93 1.00 9.26
C GLU A 421 -8.33 -0.07 10.19
N LYS A 422 -7.52 0.35 11.17
CA LYS A 422 -6.91 -0.52 12.18
C LYS A 422 -7.64 -0.43 13.53
N ARG A 423 -7.42 -1.42 14.39
CA ARG A 423 -8.04 -1.53 15.73
C ARG A 423 -6.99 -1.37 16.82
N LEU A 424 -7.43 -0.93 18.01
CA LEU A 424 -6.63 -0.99 19.22
C LEU A 424 -6.49 -2.45 19.72
N PRO A 425 -5.39 -2.80 20.40
CA PRO A 425 -4.23 -1.95 20.69
C PRO A 425 -3.19 -1.90 19.56
N ASP A 426 -3.28 -2.78 18.55
CA ASP A 426 -2.31 -2.97 17.46
C ASP A 426 -1.84 -1.67 16.80
N LYS A 427 -2.76 -0.82 16.37
CA LYS A 427 -2.40 0.47 15.73
C LYS A 427 -1.57 1.40 16.61
N ALA A 428 -1.77 1.36 17.92
CA ALA A 428 -1.04 2.23 18.85
C ALA A 428 0.34 1.64 19.18
N ILE A 429 0.45 0.31 19.24
CA ILE A 429 1.73 -0.41 19.36
C ILE A 429 2.60 -0.13 18.13
N ASP A 430 2.02 -0.22 16.92
CA ASP A 430 2.71 0.12 15.66
C ASP A 430 3.32 1.54 15.69
N ILE A 431 2.55 2.53 16.17
CA ILE A 431 3.02 3.92 16.27
C ILE A 431 4.15 4.03 17.30
N MET A 432 4.03 3.38 18.46
CA MET A 432 5.06 3.37 19.49
C MET A 432 6.36 2.74 18.97
N ASP A 433 6.27 1.62 18.26
CA ASP A 433 7.39 0.91 17.65
C ASP A 433 8.09 1.76 16.57
N GLU A 434 7.31 2.34 15.64
CA GLU A 434 7.85 3.20 14.58
C GLU A 434 8.49 4.47 15.17
N ALA A 435 7.93 5.03 16.24
CA ALA A 435 8.51 6.18 16.94
C ALA A 435 9.84 5.86 17.60
N GLY A 436 9.97 4.68 18.21
CA GLY A 436 11.24 4.21 18.76
C GLY A 436 12.29 4.00 17.67
N ALA A 437 11.92 3.32 16.59
CA ALA A 437 12.79 3.10 15.45
C ALA A 437 13.21 4.43 14.80
N TRP A 438 12.30 5.38 14.65
CA TRP A 438 12.59 6.69 14.06
C TRP A 438 13.59 7.50 14.90
N MET A 439 13.40 7.54 16.22
CA MET A 439 14.32 8.23 17.13
C MET A 439 15.70 7.57 17.18
N ARG A 440 15.75 6.24 17.09
CA ARG A 440 17.02 5.51 16.99
C ARG A 440 17.81 5.88 15.74
N ILE A 441 17.13 6.16 14.63
CA ILE A 441 17.76 6.61 13.38
C ILE A 441 18.12 8.11 13.43
N HIS A 442 17.39 8.92 14.20
CA HIS A 442 17.56 10.37 14.29
C HIS A 442 17.87 10.84 15.73
N PRO A 443 19.01 10.42 16.32
CA PRO A 443 19.34 10.75 17.71
C PRO A 443 19.60 12.25 17.94
N GLU A 444 19.86 13.03 16.89
CA GLU A 444 20.11 14.48 16.97
C GLU A 444 18.84 15.33 17.13
N TYR A 445 17.64 14.73 17.06
CA TYR A 445 16.40 15.46 17.23
C TYR A 445 16.25 15.89 18.71
N PRO A 446 16.24 17.20 19.03
CA PRO A 446 16.16 17.66 20.40
C PRO A 446 14.77 17.34 20.96
N GLY A 447 14.71 16.36 21.86
CA GLY A 447 13.56 16.13 22.73
C GLY A 447 13.29 17.34 23.63
N VAL A 448 12.19 17.29 24.39
CA VAL A 448 11.67 18.37 25.26
C VAL A 448 12.75 19.03 26.15
N GLU A 449 13.77 18.28 26.57
CA GLU A 449 14.87 18.80 27.39
C GLU A 449 15.76 19.83 26.66
N GLY A 450 15.90 19.75 25.32
CA GLY A 450 16.64 20.71 24.51
C GLY A 450 15.89 22.02 24.25
N ARG A 451 14.57 22.07 24.45
CA ARG A 451 13.75 23.27 24.17
C ARG A 451 13.77 24.31 25.28
N LYS A 452 14.15 23.95 26.51
CA LYS A 452 14.27 24.91 27.62
C LYS A 452 15.48 25.85 27.51
N GLY A 453 16.34 25.68 26.49
CA GLY A 453 17.54 26.50 26.27
C GLY A 453 17.41 27.65 25.27
N ASN A 454 16.23 27.93 24.69
CA ASN A 454 16.09 28.92 23.62
C ASN A 454 14.96 29.94 23.88
N THR A 455 15.08 30.71 24.96
CA THR A 455 14.27 31.93 25.21
C THR A 455 15.07 33.23 25.06
N ASP A 456 16.27 33.20 24.46
CA ASP A 456 17.10 34.40 24.26
C ASP A 456 17.38 34.67 22.78
N ARG A 457 16.33 34.98 22.00
CA ARG A 457 16.45 35.78 20.75
C ARG A 457 15.19 36.58 20.47
N CYS A 458 14.93 37.57 21.32
CA CYS A 458 14.16 38.75 20.93
C CYS A 458 14.52 39.90 21.89
N SER A 459 15.60 40.62 21.58
CA SER A 459 15.84 41.95 22.15
C SER A 459 16.56 42.78 21.10
N ASP A 460 15.79 43.39 20.22
CA ASP A 460 16.15 44.63 19.55
C ASP A 460 14.84 45.38 19.27
N ASP A 461 14.32 45.99 20.33
CA ASP A 461 13.49 47.19 20.25
C ASP A 461 13.61 47.93 21.59
N ALA A 462 14.67 48.73 21.69
CA ALA A 462 14.79 49.74 22.72
C ALA A 462 13.83 50.89 22.40
N ARG A 463 12.87 51.16 23.30
CA ARG A 463 12.59 52.52 23.83
C ARG A 463 11.45 52.53 24.86
N THR A 464 11.75 53.25 25.96
CA THR A 464 10.86 54.00 26.87
C THR A 464 9.86 53.23 27.75
N ALA A 465 10.10 53.17 29.06
CA ALA A 465 9.66 54.17 30.06
C ALA A 465 9.70 53.58 31.49
N ASP A 466 9.96 54.45 32.45
CA ASP A 466 10.19 54.19 33.87
C ASP A 466 9.01 53.56 34.64
N SER A 467 9.29 52.77 35.68
CA SER A 467 8.88 53.04 37.09
C SER A 467 9.13 51.85 38.02
N GLU A 468 9.45 52.20 39.26
CA GLU A 468 9.94 51.38 40.37
C GLU A 468 8.84 50.61 41.15
N MET A 469 9.31 49.79 42.10
CA MET A 469 8.73 49.42 43.40
C MET A 469 7.99 48.06 43.57
N ASP A 470 8.68 47.24 44.38
CA ASP A 470 8.23 46.63 45.65
C ASP A 470 7.49 45.28 45.73
N ALA A 471 8.24 44.36 46.38
CA ALA A 471 7.89 43.67 47.62
C ALA A 471 7.17 42.30 47.61
N ALA A 472 7.96 41.32 48.07
CA ALA A 472 7.70 40.42 49.20
C ALA A 472 6.70 39.26 49.07
N GLY A 473 7.15 38.06 49.46
CA GLY A 473 6.25 37.00 49.91
C GLY A 473 6.81 35.58 49.91
N ALA A 474 7.75 35.27 50.79
CA ALA A 474 8.13 33.89 51.11
C ALA A 474 7.01 33.15 51.86
N ARG A 475 6.84 31.84 51.59
CA ARG A 475 6.37 30.77 52.51
C ARG A 475 6.52 29.40 51.78
N ASN A 476 7.59 28.64 52.07
CA ASN A 476 7.64 27.48 52.97
C ASN A 476 6.65 26.35 52.65
N VAL A 477 7.13 25.13 52.36
CA VAL A 477 6.86 23.88 53.11
C VAL A 477 7.84 22.76 52.69
N GLN A 478 8.67 22.39 53.68
CA GLN A 478 9.21 21.06 54.07
C GLN A 478 9.94 20.14 53.07
N ALA A 479 11.22 19.93 53.42
CA ALA A 479 12.05 18.80 53.03
C ALA A 479 11.95 17.63 54.03
N ALA A 480 12.04 16.40 53.51
CA ALA A 480 12.81 15.21 53.99
C ALA A 480 12.03 13.88 53.76
N PRO A 481 12.70 12.71 53.63
CA PRO A 481 14.15 12.46 53.73
C PRO A 481 14.78 11.73 52.52
N ARG A 482 16.12 11.84 52.47
CA ARG A 482 17.03 11.01 51.69
C ARG A 482 17.25 9.66 52.38
N GLY A 483 17.24 8.61 51.57
CA GLY A 483 17.97 7.35 51.68
C GLY A 483 17.97 6.76 50.26
N ALA A 484 18.92 5.99 49.77
CA ALA A 484 20.23 5.55 50.23
C ALA A 484 20.76 4.72 49.04
N ASP A 485 21.81 5.21 48.39
CA ASP A 485 22.79 4.53 47.52
C ASP A 485 22.49 3.10 47.03
N THR A 486 22.35 2.97 45.70
CA THR A 486 23.01 1.90 44.93
C THR A 486 23.69 2.54 43.72
N ASP A 487 25.02 2.48 43.73
CA ASP A 487 25.90 2.85 42.62
C ASP A 487 25.66 1.99 41.37
N SER A 488 26.09 2.55 40.23
CA SER A 488 26.41 1.93 38.93
C SER A 488 25.26 1.63 37.95
N GLU A 489 25.06 2.55 37.00
CA GLU A 489 25.38 2.35 35.58
C GLU A 489 25.44 3.72 34.89
N GLU A 490 26.36 3.86 33.92
CA GLU A 490 26.60 5.10 33.17
C GLU A 490 25.29 5.66 32.60
N ASN A 491 25.01 6.93 32.89
CA ASN A 491 23.81 7.63 32.42
C ASN A 491 23.89 7.86 30.90
N LYS A 492 23.69 6.81 30.10
CA LYS A 492 23.48 6.92 28.66
C LYS A 492 22.22 7.74 28.47
N ALA A 493 22.39 8.98 28.00
CA ALA A 493 21.28 9.83 27.62
C ALA A 493 20.56 9.20 26.42
N TYR A 494 19.53 8.40 26.71
CA TYR A 494 18.68 7.83 25.66
C TYR A 494 17.82 8.94 25.05
N PRO A 495 17.68 8.98 23.72
CA PRO A 495 16.78 9.93 23.07
C PRO A 495 15.34 9.70 23.53
N VAL A 496 14.61 10.81 23.74
CA VAL A 496 13.25 10.80 24.27
C VAL A 496 12.23 10.97 23.14
N VAL A 497 11.25 10.07 23.10
CA VAL A 497 10.07 10.14 22.24
C VAL A 497 9.00 11.01 22.92
N ASP A 498 8.62 12.07 22.22
CA ASP A 498 7.65 13.08 22.66
C ASP A 498 6.44 13.13 21.71
N THR A 499 5.38 13.85 22.10
CA THR A 499 4.12 13.98 21.34
C THR A 499 4.35 14.44 19.90
N ASP A 500 5.30 15.35 19.67
CA ASP A 500 5.60 15.88 18.33
C ASP A 500 6.07 14.81 17.34
N ILE A 501 6.77 13.78 17.83
CA ILE A 501 7.27 12.69 16.98
C ILE A 501 6.11 11.78 16.60
N ILE A 502 5.25 11.49 17.57
CA ILE A 502 4.01 10.72 17.37
C ILE A 502 3.13 11.42 16.33
N GLU A 503 2.90 12.72 16.46
CA GLU A 503 2.12 13.51 15.49
C GLU A 503 2.71 13.44 14.08
N LYS A 504 4.03 13.61 13.95
CA LYS A 504 4.73 13.54 12.65
C LYS A 504 4.59 12.16 11.99
N LEU A 505 4.72 11.09 12.77
CA LEU A 505 4.60 9.73 12.25
C LEU A 505 3.17 9.40 11.86
N ILE A 506 2.19 9.79 12.66
CA ILE A 506 0.78 9.60 12.33
C ILE A 506 0.43 10.41 11.08
N ALA A 507 0.93 11.63 10.93
CA ALA A 507 0.72 12.40 9.70
C ALA A 507 1.27 11.65 8.48
N LYS A 508 2.47 11.08 8.59
CA LYS A 508 3.08 10.27 7.53
C LYS A 508 2.30 8.98 7.24
N MET A 509 1.90 8.24 8.27
CA MET A 509 1.12 6.99 8.17
C MET A 509 -0.27 7.21 7.59
N ALA A 510 -0.98 8.23 8.09
CA ALA A 510 -2.32 8.62 7.66
C ALA A 510 -2.29 9.43 6.35
N LYS A 511 -1.11 9.68 5.78
CA LYS A 511 -0.88 10.53 4.59
C LYS A 511 -1.52 11.92 4.71
N VAL A 512 -1.58 12.43 5.93
CA VAL A 512 -1.92 13.82 6.19
C VAL A 512 -0.71 14.66 5.76
N PRO A 513 -0.90 15.74 4.97
CA PRO A 513 0.22 16.59 4.56
C PRO A 513 1.06 17.05 5.76
N GLU A 514 2.39 16.89 5.68
CA GLU A 514 3.35 17.25 6.74
C GLU A 514 3.27 18.73 7.18
N ARG A 515 2.62 19.59 6.37
CA ARG A 515 2.39 21.01 6.65
C ARG A 515 1.21 21.28 7.61
N THR A 516 0.59 20.24 8.16
CA THR A 516 -0.54 20.38 9.10
C THR A 516 -0.08 20.35 10.55
N VAL A 517 1.05 21.01 10.86
CA VAL A 517 1.28 21.45 12.24
C VAL A 517 0.27 22.56 12.48
N ALA A 518 -0.57 22.44 13.51
CA ALA A 518 -1.75 23.26 13.78
C ALA A 518 -1.53 24.80 13.77
N ILE A 519 -0.27 25.25 13.76
CA ILE A 519 0.15 26.64 13.70
C ILE A 519 0.17 27.18 12.25
N ASP A 520 0.62 26.40 11.26
CA ASP A 520 0.70 26.83 9.85
C ASP A 520 -0.66 26.77 9.14
N GLU A 521 -1.50 25.77 9.44
CA GLU A 521 -2.84 25.64 8.86
C GLU A 521 -3.72 26.86 9.22
N LYS A 522 -3.66 27.35 10.47
CA LYS A 522 -4.42 28.54 10.89
C LYS A 522 -4.03 29.78 10.08
N LYS A 523 -2.74 29.95 9.77
CA LYS A 523 -2.26 31.07 8.96
C LYS A 523 -2.73 30.95 7.51
N GLN A 524 -2.63 29.75 6.92
CA GLN A 524 -3.14 29.48 5.57
C GLN A 524 -4.65 29.70 5.48
N LEU A 525 -5.43 29.24 6.47
CA LEU A 525 -6.86 29.45 6.52
C LEU A 525 -7.23 30.93 6.71
N ARG A 526 -6.43 31.71 7.44
CA ARG A 526 -6.62 33.15 7.57
C ARG A 526 -6.52 33.83 6.20
N ASP A 527 -5.44 33.53 5.48
CA ASP A 527 -5.09 34.16 4.20
C ASP A 527 -5.71 33.46 2.96
N LEU A 528 -6.50 32.39 3.16
CA LEU A 528 -7.04 31.53 2.10
C LEU A 528 -7.75 32.31 0.98
N GLU A 529 -8.59 33.28 1.34
CA GLU A 529 -9.33 34.10 0.38
C GLU A 529 -8.38 34.90 -0.52
N LYS A 530 -7.37 35.53 0.07
CA LYS A 530 -6.34 36.29 -0.65
C LYS A 530 -5.54 35.37 -1.59
N LEU A 531 -5.09 34.22 -1.09
CA LEU A 531 -4.33 33.24 -1.88
C LEU A 531 -5.13 32.68 -3.06
N LEU A 532 -6.44 32.51 -2.90
CA LEU A 532 -7.33 32.09 -3.98
C LEU A 532 -7.55 33.19 -5.01
N SER A 533 -7.77 34.45 -4.59
CA SER A 533 -7.93 35.59 -5.51
C SER A 533 -6.66 35.89 -6.32
N GLU A 534 -5.47 35.59 -5.78
CA GLU A 534 -4.20 35.69 -6.54
C GLU A 534 -4.11 34.68 -7.70
N ARG A 535 -4.82 33.55 -7.62
CA ARG A 535 -4.80 32.49 -8.65
C ARG A 535 -6.02 32.48 -9.55
N VAL A 536 -7.18 32.96 -9.09
CA VAL A 536 -8.46 32.93 -9.83
C VAL A 536 -8.97 34.35 -10.00
N PHE A 537 -8.91 34.85 -11.24
CA PHE A 537 -9.27 36.23 -11.55
C PHE A 537 -10.76 36.40 -11.84
N GLY A 538 -11.33 37.52 -11.35
CA GLY A 538 -12.68 37.96 -11.71
C GLY A 538 -13.84 37.20 -11.06
N GLN A 539 -13.55 36.34 -10.08
CA GLN A 539 -14.54 35.50 -9.39
C GLN A 539 -14.54 35.73 -7.86
N GLU A 540 -14.38 36.98 -7.42
CA GLU A 540 -14.23 37.34 -6.00
C GLU A 540 -15.37 36.81 -5.12
N LYS A 541 -16.61 36.88 -5.61
CA LYS A 541 -17.77 36.36 -4.88
C LYS A 541 -17.70 34.84 -4.70
N ALA A 542 -17.27 34.11 -5.73
CA ALA A 542 -17.11 32.66 -5.67
C ALA A 542 -16.01 32.26 -4.68
N VAL A 543 -14.87 32.97 -4.73
CA VAL A 543 -13.73 32.79 -3.84
C VAL A 543 -14.14 33.05 -2.39
N SER A 544 -14.82 34.16 -2.11
CA SER A 544 -15.24 34.53 -0.75
C SER A 544 -16.22 33.50 -0.15
N LEU A 545 -17.22 33.06 -0.91
CA LEU A 545 -18.19 32.04 -0.45
C LEU A 545 -17.51 30.71 -0.15
N LEU A 546 -16.61 30.26 -1.02
CA LEU A 546 -15.85 29.02 -0.82
C LEU A 546 -14.93 29.13 0.41
N ALA A 547 -14.15 30.22 0.52
CA ALA A 547 -13.24 30.45 1.62
C ALA A 547 -13.99 30.49 2.97
N GLN A 548 -15.12 31.19 3.05
CA GLN A 548 -15.97 31.23 4.25
C GLN A 548 -16.52 29.85 4.62
N ALA A 549 -16.96 29.06 3.63
CA ALA A 549 -17.47 27.72 3.90
C ALA A 549 -16.38 26.75 4.38
N VAL A 550 -15.20 26.79 3.76
CA VAL A 550 -14.04 25.98 4.18
C VAL A 550 -13.58 26.37 5.59
N LYS A 551 -13.47 27.68 5.90
CA LYS A 551 -13.12 28.16 7.24
C LYS A 551 -14.13 27.70 8.30
N ARG A 552 -15.44 27.74 8.00
CA ARG A 552 -16.50 27.25 8.91
C ARG A 552 -16.37 25.76 9.22
N SER A 553 -16.07 24.96 8.19
CA SER A 553 -15.86 23.52 8.35
C SER A 553 -14.65 23.22 9.25
N ARG A 554 -13.51 23.88 8.98
CA ARG A 554 -12.27 23.71 9.74
C ARG A 554 -12.35 24.23 11.17
N ALA A 555 -13.22 25.19 11.44
CA ALA A 555 -13.47 25.69 12.80
C ALA A 555 -14.36 24.77 13.66
N GLY A 556 -14.77 23.60 13.15
CA GLY A 556 -15.54 22.62 13.92
C GLY A 556 -17.01 22.96 14.10
N PHE A 557 -17.54 23.95 13.37
CA PHE A 557 -18.99 24.28 13.39
C PHE A 557 -19.85 23.31 12.58
N ARG A 558 -19.29 22.17 12.16
CA ARG A 558 -19.94 21.18 11.30
C ARG A 558 -20.20 19.89 12.06
N ASN A 559 -21.25 19.18 11.66
CA ASN A 559 -21.50 17.84 12.16
C ASN A 559 -20.34 16.90 11.73
N PRO A 560 -19.71 16.17 12.68
CA PRO A 560 -18.62 15.23 12.39
C PRO A 560 -19.00 14.08 11.44
N ASP A 561 -20.30 13.78 11.28
CA ASP A 561 -20.77 12.70 10.40
C ASP A 561 -20.96 13.12 8.93
N LYS A 562 -20.57 14.35 8.57
CA LYS A 562 -20.68 14.88 7.20
C LYS A 562 -19.31 15.13 6.58
N PRO A 563 -19.21 15.15 5.23
CA PRO A 563 -17.95 15.48 4.56
C PRO A 563 -17.43 16.86 4.95
N ALA A 564 -16.15 17.15 4.74
CA ALA A 564 -15.56 18.45 5.10
C ALA A 564 -16.19 19.62 4.31
N GLY A 565 -16.69 19.37 3.10
CA GLY A 565 -17.31 20.39 2.25
C GLY A 565 -18.09 19.75 1.11
N CYS A 566 -19.25 20.30 0.75
CA CYS A 566 -20.05 19.88 -0.39
C CYS A 566 -20.52 21.13 -1.14
N PHE A 567 -19.90 21.38 -2.30
CA PHE A 567 -20.08 22.61 -3.07
C PHE A 567 -20.55 22.33 -4.49
N LEU A 568 -21.46 23.16 -5.00
CA LEU A 568 -21.85 23.15 -6.41
C LEU A 568 -21.41 24.46 -7.07
N PHE A 569 -20.48 24.38 -8.02
CA PHE A 569 -19.99 25.49 -8.81
C PHE A 569 -20.85 25.62 -10.07
N ALA A 570 -21.67 26.68 -10.14
CA ALA A 570 -22.61 26.89 -11.23
C ALA A 570 -22.23 28.14 -12.05
N GLY A 571 -22.20 28.01 -13.37
CA GLY A 571 -21.95 29.13 -14.29
C GLY A 571 -21.51 28.66 -15.68
N PRO A 572 -21.15 29.57 -16.59
CA PRO A 572 -20.78 29.21 -17.96
C PRO A 572 -19.50 28.37 -18.05
N THR A 573 -19.26 27.78 -19.22
CA THR A 573 -18.04 27.02 -19.51
C THR A 573 -16.81 27.94 -19.59
N GLY A 574 -15.67 27.49 -19.09
CA GLY A 574 -14.38 28.20 -19.28
C GLY A 574 -14.17 29.45 -18.41
N VAL A 575 -14.99 29.68 -17.38
CA VAL A 575 -14.85 30.83 -16.44
C VAL A 575 -13.99 30.58 -15.20
N GLY A 576 -13.45 29.36 -15.05
CA GLY A 576 -12.52 29.03 -13.95
C GLY A 576 -13.06 28.14 -12.82
N LYS A 577 -14.21 27.47 -13.00
CA LYS A 577 -14.78 26.53 -12.00
C LYS A 577 -13.77 25.48 -11.54
N THR A 578 -13.20 24.73 -12.49
CA THR A 578 -12.17 23.72 -12.22
C THR A 578 -10.87 24.34 -11.70
N ALA A 579 -10.51 25.53 -12.19
CA ALA A 579 -9.30 26.23 -11.73
C ALA A 579 -9.37 26.61 -10.24
N LEU A 580 -10.55 27.00 -9.74
CA LEU A 580 -10.77 27.28 -8.32
C LEU A 580 -10.62 26.03 -7.46
N ALA A 581 -11.13 24.88 -7.92
CA ALA A 581 -10.98 23.60 -7.22
C ALA A 581 -9.51 23.15 -7.15
N VAL A 582 -8.77 23.28 -8.26
CA VAL A 582 -7.32 23.00 -8.32
C VAL A 582 -6.55 23.93 -7.38
N ALA A 583 -6.83 25.24 -7.41
CA ALA A 583 -6.19 26.21 -6.53
C ALA A 583 -6.44 25.92 -5.05
N LEU A 584 -7.67 25.53 -4.69
CA LEU A 584 -8.01 25.13 -3.32
C LEU A 584 -7.19 23.92 -2.86
N ALA A 585 -7.13 22.87 -3.69
CA ALA A 585 -6.37 21.66 -3.39
C ALA A 585 -4.88 21.98 -3.17
N ASP A 586 -4.28 22.76 -4.07
CA ASP A 586 -2.87 23.16 -3.98
C ASP A 586 -2.55 23.99 -2.72
N ILE A 587 -3.41 24.98 -2.39
CA ILE A 587 -3.19 25.87 -1.24
C ILE A 587 -3.29 25.10 0.08
N LEU A 588 -4.26 24.18 0.18
CA LEU A 588 -4.45 23.33 1.36
C LEU A 588 -3.50 22.12 1.39
N GLY A 589 -2.71 21.90 0.33
CA GLY A 589 -1.83 20.73 0.21
C GLY A 589 -2.59 19.40 0.11
N LEU A 590 -3.85 19.43 -0.33
CA LEU A 590 -4.71 18.25 -0.47
C LEU A 590 -4.59 17.67 -1.88
N LYS A 591 -4.74 16.35 -2.00
CA LYS A 591 -4.77 15.69 -3.32
C LYS A 591 -6.08 15.99 -4.05
N LEU A 592 -6.00 16.35 -5.33
CA LEU A 592 -7.17 16.52 -6.19
C LEU A 592 -7.54 15.18 -6.86
N LEU A 593 -8.72 14.66 -6.55
CA LEU A 593 -9.33 13.50 -7.19
C LEU A 593 -10.36 13.98 -8.20
N ARG A 594 -10.07 13.90 -9.49
CA ARG A 594 -10.93 14.44 -10.55
C ARG A 594 -11.65 13.34 -11.31
N PHE A 595 -12.97 13.48 -11.47
CA PHE A 595 -13.82 12.58 -12.23
C PHE A 595 -14.69 13.39 -13.19
N ASP A 596 -14.68 13.02 -14.48
CA ASP A 596 -15.53 13.62 -15.50
C ASP A 596 -16.87 12.89 -15.55
N MET A 597 -17.97 13.55 -15.17
CA MET A 597 -19.29 12.93 -15.13
C MET A 597 -19.87 12.65 -16.52
N SER A 598 -19.29 13.22 -17.58
CA SER A 598 -19.64 12.88 -18.95
C SER A 598 -19.23 11.44 -19.33
N GLU A 599 -18.31 10.79 -18.60
CA GLU A 599 -18.00 9.35 -18.76
C GLU A 599 -19.02 8.44 -18.06
N TYR A 600 -19.82 8.99 -17.14
CA TYR A 600 -20.71 8.24 -16.26
C TYR A 600 -22.20 8.45 -16.54
N GLN A 601 -22.56 8.65 -17.81
CA GLN A 601 -23.96 8.84 -18.23
C GLN A 601 -24.76 7.53 -18.22
N GLU A 602 -24.08 6.40 -18.37
CA GLU A 602 -24.70 5.07 -18.51
C GLU A 602 -24.57 4.25 -17.23
N LYS A 603 -25.58 3.42 -16.94
CA LYS A 603 -25.63 2.65 -15.70
C LYS A 603 -24.42 1.74 -15.47
N HIS A 604 -23.84 1.17 -16.53
CA HIS A 604 -22.71 0.25 -16.40
C HIS A 604 -21.38 0.96 -16.13
N THR A 605 -21.23 2.24 -16.50
CA THR A 605 -20.04 3.03 -16.14
C THR A 605 -20.11 3.50 -14.69
N VAL A 606 -21.31 3.72 -14.13
CA VAL A 606 -21.51 3.98 -12.68
C VAL A 606 -20.95 2.83 -11.82
N SER A 607 -21.12 1.58 -12.27
CA SER A 607 -20.54 0.43 -11.57
C SER A 607 -19.01 0.49 -11.49
N ARG A 608 -18.30 1.16 -12.41
CA ARG A 608 -16.85 1.35 -12.29
C ARG A 608 -16.46 2.33 -11.17
N LEU A 609 -17.35 3.27 -10.85
CA LEU A 609 -17.09 4.28 -9.82
C LEU A 609 -17.16 3.69 -8.40
N ILE A 610 -18.04 2.71 -8.16
CA ILE A 610 -18.27 2.09 -6.84
C ILE A 610 -17.77 0.64 -6.76
N GLY A 611 -17.70 -0.05 -7.89
CA GLY A 611 -17.36 -1.47 -8.00
C GLY A 611 -18.47 -2.23 -8.71
N SER A 612 -18.16 -3.28 -9.47
CA SER A 612 -19.18 -4.13 -10.08
C SER A 612 -19.92 -4.95 -9.00
N PRO A 613 -21.21 -5.27 -9.17
CA PRO A 613 -21.91 -6.18 -8.26
C PRO A 613 -21.43 -7.63 -8.40
N PRO A 614 -21.67 -8.51 -7.40
CA PRO A 614 -21.28 -9.92 -7.46
C PRO A 614 -21.79 -10.62 -8.73
N GLY A 615 -20.89 -11.31 -9.44
CA GLY A 615 -21.21 -12.06 -10.67
C GLY A 615 -20.98 -11.31 -11.99
N TYR A 616 -20.50 -10.06 -11.97
CA TYR A 616 -20.11 -9.30 -13.15
C TYR A 616 -18.57 -9.23 -13.30
N VAL A 617 -18.09 -9.10 -14.53
CA VAL A 617 -16.65 -8.90 -14.82
C VAL A 617 -16.17 -7.63 -14.12
N GLY A 618 -15.04 -7.72 -13.40
CA GLY A 618 -14.53 -6.63 -12.56
C GLY A 618 -15.14 -6.57 -11.16
N PHE A 619 -15.84 -7.61 -10.68
CA PHE A 619 -16.28 -7.69 -9.27
C PHE A 619 -15.11 -7.61 -8.27
N GLU A 620 -13.95 -8.15 -8.64
CA GLU A 620 -12.73 -8.09 -7.81
C GLU A 620 -12.05 -6.72 -7.84
N GLU A 621 -12.28 -5.94 -8.91
CA GLU A 621 -11.80 -4.56 -9.02
C GLU A 621 -12.72 -3.65 -8.20
N GLY A 622 -12.17 -3.00 -7.17
CA GLY A 622 -12.93 -2.05 -6.35
C GLY A 622 -13.41 -0.83 -7.14
N GLY A 623 -14.23 -0.01 -6.50
CA GLY A 623 -14.70 1.24 -7.12
C GLY A 623 -13.60 2.27 -7.25
N LEU A 624 -13.53 2.94 -8.40
CA LEU A 624 -12.55 4.01 -8.63
C LEU A 624 -12.65 5.12 -7.59
N LEU A 625 -13.86 5.55 -7.20
CA LEU A 625 -14.07 6.60 -6.21
C LEU A 625 -13.82 6.09 -4.80
N THR A 626 -14.38 4.91 -4.46
CA THR A 626 -14.24 4.34 -3.11
C THR A 626 -12.78 4.02 -2.81
N ASP A 627 -12.04 3.40 -3.73
CA ASP A 627 -10.62 3.10 -3.54
C ASP A 627 -9.74 4.36 -3.56
N ALA A 628 -10.05 5.37 -4.39
CA ALA A 628 -9.29 6.61 -4.41
C ALA A 628 -9.41 7.36 -3.06
N VAL A 629 -10.62 7.44 -2.50
CA VAL A 629 -10.86 8.10 -1.22
C VAL A 629 -10.31 7.28 -0.06
N ARG A 630 -10.40 5.94 -0.11
CA ARG A 630 -9.80 5.07 0.93
C ARG A 630 -8.27 5.19 0.95
N ARG A 631 -7.63 5.38 -0.21
CA ARG A 631 -6.18 5.62 -0.32
C ARG A 631 -5.76 7.03 0.15
N GLU A 632 -6.65 8.01 -0.01
CA GLU A 632 -6.41 9.44 0.22
C GLU A 632 -7.64 10.10 0.89
N PRO A 633 -7.86 9.85 2.21
CA PRO A 633 -9.04 10.35 2.93
C PRO A 633 -9.08 11.88 3.03
N TYR A 634 -7.92 12.52 2.95
CA TYR A 634 -7.75 13.98 2.94
C TYR A 634 -7.60 14.46 1.50
N SER A 635 -8.71 14.64 0.80
CA SER A 635 -8.70 14.99 -0.61
C SER A 635 -9.79 16.01 -0.99
N VAL A 636 -9.58 16.64 -2.14
CA VAL A 636 -10.60 17.41 -2.84
C VAL A 636 -11.12 16.53 -3.98
N VAL A 637 -12.37 16.07 -3.89
CA VAL A 637 -13.05 15.30 -4.94
C VAL A 637 -13.77 16.28 -5.85
N LEU A 638 -13.32 16.36 -7.11
CA LEU A 638 -13.91 17.18 -8.16
C LEU A 638 -14.73 16.30 -9.11
N LEU A 639 -16.04 16.55 -9.16
CA LEU A 639 -16.99 15.92 -10.08
C LEU A 639 -17.37 16.94 -11.16
N ASP A 640 -16.74 16.86 -12.32
CA ASP A 640 -16.98 17.82 -13.41
C ASP A 640 -18.26 17.48 -14.19
N GLU A 641 -19.04 18.51 -14.57
CA GLU A 641 -20.27 18.39 -15.38
C GLU A 641 -21.33 17.46 -14.79
N ILE A 642 -21.65 17.63 -13.50
CA ILE A 642 -22.54 16.73 -12.77
C ILE A 642 -23.93 16.55 -13.41
N GLU A 643 -24.44 17.56 -14.14
CA GLU A 643 -25.71 17.46 -14.88
C GLU A 643 -25.73 16.35 -15.95
N LYS A 644 -24.57 15.88 -16.40
CA LYS A 644 -24.45 14.79 -17.38
C LYS A 644 -24.47 13.40 -16.74
N ALA A 645 -24.25 13.31 -15.43
CA ALA A 645 -24.18 12.03 -14.71
C ALA A 645 -25.50 11.25 -14.77
N HIS A 646 -25.40 9.92 -14.73
CA HIS A 646 -26.55 9.06 -14.51
C HIS A 646 -27.23 9.35 -13.16
N ARG A 647 -28.55 9.14 -13.06
CA ARG A 647 -29.35 9.36 -11.84
C ARG A 647 -28.83 8.61 -10.62
N ASP A 648 -28.28 7.41 -10.81
CA ASP A 648 -27.74 6.60 -9.72
C ASP A 648 -26.59 7.33 -8.99
N ILE A 649 -25.78 8.14 -9.68
CA ILE A 649 -24.70 8.93 -9.06
C ILE A 649 -25.27 9.95 -8.08
N TYR A 650 -26.41 10.57 -8.39
CA TYR A 650 -27.06 11.51 -7.46
C TYR A 650 -27.48 10.84 -6.16
N ASN A 651 -28.01 9.62 -6.23
CA ASN A 651 -28.40 8.86 -5.04
C ASN A 651 -27.18 8.51 -4.18
N LEU A 652 -26.06 8.18 -4.82
CA LEU A 652 -24.79 7.87 -4.16
C LEU A 652 -24.22 9.12 -3.48
N LEU A 653 -24.26 10.27 -4.15
CA LEU A 653 -23.82 11.54 -3.58
C LEU A 653 -24.70 11.97 -2.40
N LEU A 654 -26.02 11.75 -2.45
CA LEU A 654 -26.90 11.99 -1.31
C LEU A 654 -26.46 11.18 -0.08
N GLN A 655 -26.14 9.89 -0.26
CA GLN A 655 -25.63 9.05 0.83
C GLN A 655 -24.30 9.59 1.38
N VAL A 656 -23.37 9.97 0.51
CA VAL A 656 -22.07 10.52 0.91
C VAL A 656 -22.22 11.85 1.65
N MET A 657 -23.09 12.75 1.19
CA MET A 657 -23.33 14.04 1.85
C MET A 657 -23.97 13.91 3.24
N ASP A 658 -24.69 12.81 3.48
CA ASP A 658 -25.43 12.57 4.74
C ASP A 658 -24.60 11.86 5.80
N TYR A 659 -23.87 10.83 5.39
CA TYR A 659 -23.18 9.90 6.30
C TYR A 659 -21.68 9.88 6.13
N ALA A 660 -21.15 10.74 5.24
CA ALA A 660 -19.73 10.82 4.89
C ALA A 660 -19.10 9.45 4.62
N SER A 661 -19.88 8.51 4.08
CA SER A 661 -19.40 7.17 3.84
C SER A 661 -20.07 6.53 2.65
N LEU A 662 -19.28 5.76 1.91
CA LEU A 662 -19.72 4.99 0.76
C LEU A 662 -19.20 3.58 0.90
N THR A 663 -20.09 2.60 0.82
CA THR A 663 -19.71 1.18 0.85
C THR A 663 -19.65 0.67 -0.57
N ASP A 664 -18.55 0.01 -0.93
CA ASP A 664 -18.44 -0.68 -2.21
C ASP A 664 -19.26 -1.99 -2.22
N ASN A 665 -19.33 -2.63 -3.39
CA ASN A 665 -20.07 -3.89 -3.55
C ASN A 665 -19.41 -5.10 -2.86
N GLN A 666 -18.19 -4.96 -2.35
CA GLN A 666 -17.49 -5.98 -1.55
C GLN A 666 -17.72 -5.79 -0.04
N GLY A 667 -18.41 -4.71 0.36
CA GLY A 667 -18.64 -4.36 1.77
C GLY A 667 -17.55 -3.50 2.39
N ARG A 668 -16.56 -3.04 1.62
CA ARG A 668 -15.51 -2.14 2.10
C ARG A 668 -16.04 -0.72 2.15
N LYS A 669 -15.82 -0.03 3.28
CA LYS A 669 -16.32 1.31 3.53
C LYS A 669 -15.24 2.35 3.22
N ALA A 670 -15.56 3.37 2.42
CA ALA A 670 -14.73 4.55 2.21
C ALA A 670 -15.27 5.71 3.05
N ASP A 671 -14.37 6.42 3.76
CA ASP A 671 -14.69 7.56 4.62
C ASP A 671 -14.43 8.90 3.90
N PHE A 672 -15.44 9.76 3.89
CA PHE A 672 -15.45 11.08 3.25
C PHE A 672 -15.44 12.23 4.25
N ARG A 673 -15.37 11.99 5.56
CA ARG A 673 -15.44 13.06 6.59
C ARG A 673 -14.38 14.14 6.40
N ASN A 674 -13.21 13.76 5.91
CA ASN A 674 -12.09 14.66 5.66
C ASN A 674 -11.98 15.12 4.19
N THR A 675 -13.01 14.84 3.39
CA THR A 675 -13.03 15.10 1.95
C THR A 675 -13.85 16.34 1.62
N ILE A 676 -13.32 17.21 0.76
CA ILE A 676 -14.06 18.33 0.18
C ILE A 676 -14.59 17.90 -1.18
N ILE A 677 -15.91 17.82 -1.33
CA ILE A 677 -16.59 17.45 -2.57
C ILE A 677 -17.00 18.72 -3.31
N ILE A 678 -16.48 18.89 -4.52
CA ILE A 678 -16.79 19.99 -5.43
C ILE A 678 -17.43 19.40 -6.68
N MET A 679 -18.61 19.88 -7.02
CA MET A 679 -19.32 19.52 -8.24
C MET A 679 -19.37 20.74 -9.17
N THR A 680 -19.06 20.58 -10.45
CA THR A 680 -19.19 21.68 -11.42
C THR A 680 -20.41 21.45 -12.31
N SER A 681 -21.11 22.54 -12.62
CA SER A 681 -22.25 22.51 -13.52
C SER A 681 -22.24 23.69 -14.48
N ASN A 682 -22.69 23.46 -15.71
CA ASN A 682 -22.88 24.50 -16.72
C ASN A 682 -24.25 25.20 -16.63
N ALA A 683 -25.00 24.93 -15.55
CA ALA A 683 -26.28 25.58 -15.23
C ALA A 683 -26.18 27.12 -15.25
N GLY A 684 -27.13 27.77 -15.91
CA GLY A 684 -27.18 29.23 -16.06
C GLY A 684 -26.34 29.81 -17.20
N GLY A 685 -25.44 29.05 -17.84
CA GLY A 685 -24.56 29.59 -18.89
C GLY A 685 -25.29 30.14 -20.12
N ALA A 686 -26.31 29.44 -20.62
CA ALA A 686 -27.05 29.83 -21.82
C ALA A 686 -28.03 31.00 -21.58
N GLU A 687 -28.56 31.14 -20.37
CA GLU A 687 -29.48 32.24 -20.00
C GLU A 687 -28.71 33.53 -19.73
N LEU A 688 -27.51 33.42 -19.13
CA LEU A 688 -26.59 34.54 -18.92
C LEU A 688 -25.95 35.06 -20.23
N ALA A 689 -25.86 34.23 -21.27
CA ALA A 689 -25.32 34.62 -22.57
C ALA A 689 -26.31 35.41 -23.45
N LYS A 690 -27.60 35.47 -23.09
CA LYS A 690 -28.58 36.27 -23.85
C LYS A 690 -28.36 37.76 -23.55
N PRO A 691 -28.19 38.63 -24.57
CA PRO A 691 -28.07 40.06 -24.33
C PRO A 691 -29.38 40.58 -23.70
N LEU A 692 -29.28 41.20 -22.52
CA LEU A 692 -30.43 41.82 -21.86
C LEU A 692 -30.95 43.00 -22.70
N ILE A 693 -32.13 42.85 -23.29
CA ILE A 693 -32.92 43.96 -23.82
C ILE A 693 -33.82 44.46 -22.68
N GLY A 694 -33.34 45.42 -21.87
CA GLY A 694 -34.15 46.04 -20.81
C GLY A 694 -33.36 46.76 -19.70
N PHE A 695 -33.95 47.81 -19.11
CA PHE A 695 -33.37 48.63 -18.03
C PHE A 695 -33.34 47.88 -16.69
N GLY A 696 -32.19 47.31 -16.32
CA GLY A 696 -31.95 46.72 -14.99
C GLY A 696 -30.66 45.89 -14.93
N SER A 697 -29.53 46.50 -14.61
CA SER A 697 -28.21 46.07 -15.08
C SER A 697 -27.32 45.25 -14.12
N ALA A 698 -27.80 44.61 -13.05
CA ALA A 698 -26.90 43.79 -12.20
C ALA A 698 -27.57 42.73 -11.31
N VAL A 699 -28.84 42.88 -10.94
CA VAL A 699 -29.49 42.03 -9.92
C VAL A 699 -29.95 40.67 -10.48
N GLN A 700 -30.00 40.49 -11.81
CA GLN A 700 -30.60 39.30 -12.43
C GLN A 700 -29.68 38.07 -12.50
N THR A 701 -28.35 38.21 -12.42
CA THR A 701 -27.42 37.08 -12.62
C THR A 701 -27.58 35.96 -11.58
N GLU A 702 -27.78 36.30 -10.30
CA GLU A 702 -27.92 35.30 -9.24
C GLU A 702 -29.27 34.61 -9.23
N GLU A 703 -30.33 35.35 -9.55
CA GLU A 703 -31.68 34.82 -9.62
C GLU A 703 -31.81 33.84 -10.78
N VAL A 704 -31.22 34.19 -11.94
CA VAL A 704 -31.12 33.31 -13.12
C VAL A 704 -30.31 32.04 -12.81
N VAL A 705 -29.15 32.15 -12.16
CA VAL A 705 -28.36 30.96 -11.77
C VAL A 705 -29.14 30.09 -10.79
N ARG A 706 -29.82 30.70 -9.81
CA ARG A 706 -30.60 29.96 -8.80
C ARG A 706 -31.80 29.24 -9.42
N GLU A 707 -32.49 29.88 -10.36
CA GLU A 707 -33.61 29.28 -11.10
C GLU A 707 -33.12 28.14 -12.00
N SER A 708 -32.07 28.37 -12.80
CA SER A 708 -31.42 27.35 -13.63
C SER A 708 -30.97 26.13 -12.81
N VAL A 709 -30.34 26.35 -11.66
CA VAL A 709 -29.94 25.28 -10.73
C VAL A 709 -31.17 24.58 -10.14
N GLY A 710 -32.26 25.31 -9.88
CA GLY A 710 -33.53 24.75 -9.41
C GLY A 710 -34.24 23.84 -10.42
N ASN A 711 -34.03 24.08 -11.72
CA ASN A 711 -34.60 23.27 -12.80
C ASN A 711 -33.83 21.96 -13.05
N ILE A 712 -32.50 21.98 -12.86
CA ILE A 712 -31.64 20.81 -13.11
C ILE A 712 -31.56 19.92 -11.87
N PHE A 713 -31.45 20.51 -10.67
CA PHE A 713 -31.18 19.78 -9.43
C PHE A 713 -32.40 19.77 -8.50
N THR A 714 -32.74 18.58 -8.00
CA THR A 714 -33.86 18.41 -7.07
C THR A 714 -33.66 19.25 -5.79
N PRO A 715 -34.74 19.68 -5.12
CA PRO A 715 -34.63 20.38 -3.84
C PRO A 715 -33.86 19.56 -2.79
N GLU A 716 -34.04 18.24 -2.80
CA GLU A 716 -33.34 17.32 -1.89
C GLU A 716 -31.82 17.41 -2.04
N PHE A 717 -31.32 17.32 -3.27
CA PHE A 717 -29.88 17.45 -3.55
C PHE A 717 -29.34 18.83 -3.14
N ARG A 718 -30.09 19.89 -3.48
CA ARG A 718 -29.68 21.28 -3.17
C ARG A 718 -29.60 21.56 -1.67
N ASN A 719 -30.50 20.98 -0.88
CA ASN A 719 -30.53 21.16 0.56
C ASN A 719 -29.38 20.42 1.29
N ARG A 720 -28.67 19.50 0.61
CA ARG A 720 -27.49 18.82 1.16
C ARG A 720 -26.17 19.55 0.87
N LEU A 721 -26.18 20.51 -0.06
CA LEU A 721 -25.02 21.33 -0.38
C LEU A 721 -24.79 22.38 0.71
N ASP A 722 -23.52 22.64 1.06
CA ASP A 722 -23.15 23.71 1.98
C ASP A 722 -23.28 25.08 1.33
N ALA A 723 -22.94 25.16 0.04
CA ALA A 723 -23.09 26.36 -0.76
C ALA A 723 -23.19 26.02 -2.25
N VAL A 724 -24.07 26.75 -2.94
CA VAL A 724 -24.03 26.89 -4.41
C VAL A 724 -23.21 28.14 -4.70
N VAL A 725 -22.10 27.96 -5.40
CA VAL A 725 -21.12 29.01 -5.70
C VAL A 725 -21.35 29.49 -7.14
N PRO A 726 -21.88 30.71 -7.35
CA PRO A 726 -22.14 31.24 -8.67
C PRO A 726 -20.86 31.79 -9.32
N PHE A 727 -20.68 31.52 -10.60
CA PHE A 727 -19.59 32.06 -11.43
C PHE A 727 -20.15 32.98 -12.52
N ALA A 728 -19.51 34.13 -12.68
CA ALA A 728 -19.88 35.14 -13.66
C ALA A 728 -19.06 35.00 -14.96
N HIS A 729 -19.53 35.63 -16.04
CA HIS A 729 -18.75 35.79 -17.27
C HIS A 729 -17.48 36.61 -17.01
N LEU A 730 -16.45 36.35 -17.82
CA LEU A 730 -15.17 37.04 -17.72
C LEU A 730 -15.24 38.34 -18.52
N ASN A 731 -14.92 39.46 -17.86
CA ASN A 731 -14.75 40.74 -18.53
C ASN A 731 -13.40 40.79 -19.26
N LEU A 732 -13.27 41.67 -20.24
CA LEU A 732 -12.05 41.81 -21.05
C LEU A 732 -10.80 42.11 -20.19
N ASP A 733 -10.92 42.88 -19.11
CA ASP A 733 -9.81 43.14 -18.19
C ASP A 733 -9.38 41.89 -17.40
N VAL A 734 -10.35 41.05 -17.02
CA VAL A 734 -10.07 39.76 -16.37
C VAL A 734 -9.40 38.82 -17.36
N MET A 735 -9.85 38.81 -18.62
CA MET A 735 -9.23 38.04 -19.70
C MET A 735 -7.76 38.43 -19.93
N LYS A 736 -7.44 39.73 -19.92
CA LYS A 736 -6.04 40.20 -20.01
C LYS A 736 -5.18 39.64 -18.88
N ASN A 737 -5.69 39.60 -17.65
CA ASN A 737 -4.97 39.02 -16.52
C ASN A 737 -4.75 37.51 -16.67
N ILE A 738 -5.76 36.77 -17.18
CA ILE A 738 -5.63 35.33 -17.48
C ILE A 738 -4.56 35.11 -18.56
N VAL A 739 -4.57 35.89 -19.64
CA VAL A 739 -3.57 35.84 -20.72
C VAL A 739 -2.16 36.10 -20.15
N ARG A 740 -1.98 37.13 -19.31
CA ARG A 740 -0.69 37.41 -18.64
C ARG A 740 -0.24 36.23 -17.78
N ALA A 741 -1.14 35.60 -17.04
CA ALA A 741 -0.82 34.44 -16.22
C ALA A 741 -0.40 33.23 -17.07
N GLU A 742 -1.05 32.97 -18.20
CA GLU A 742 -0.64 31.89 -19.13
C GLU A 742 0.70 32.19 -19.82
N ILE A 743 0.93 33.44 -20.23
CA ILE A 743 2.23 33.88 -20.77
C ILE A 743 3.33 33.70 -19.71
N ALA A 744 3.07 34.03 -18.45
CA ALA A 744 4.04 33.84 -17.36
C ALA A 744 4.39 32.34 -17.16
N LYS A 745 3.42 31.43 -17.31
CA LYS A 745 3.69 29.98 -17.29
C LYS A 745 4.57 29.55 -18.47
N LEU A 746 4.31 30.07 -19.66
CA LEU A 746 5.14 29.81 -20.84
C LEU A 746 6.57 30.37 -20.64
N ALA A 747 6.69 31.60 -20.14
CA ALA A 747 7.95 32.25 -19.83
C ALA A 747 8.77 31.44 -18.81
N ALA A 748 8.13 30.89 -17.77
CA ALA A 748 8.81 30.01 -16.80
C ALA A 748 9.36 28.73 -17.45
N ARG A 749 8.64 28.14 -18.42
CA ARG A 749 9.14 26.98 -19.18
C ARG A 749 10.32 27.34 -20.08
N LEU A 750 10.30 28.52 -20.68
CA LEU A 750 11.38 29.04 -21.54
C LEU A 750 12.61 29.49 -20.73
N ALA A 751 12.42 29.96 -19.50
CA ALA A 751 13.50 30.34 -18.60
C ALA A 751 14.43 29.14 -18.28
N ASN A 752 13.88 27.93 -18.17
CA ASN A 752 14.68 26.70 -18.04
C ASN A 752 15.63 26.46 -19.24
N LYS A 753 15.32 27.05 -20.40
CA LYS A 753 16.15 27.04 -21.62
C LYS A 753 16.97 28.33 -21.80
N LYS A 754 17.06 29.18 -20.76
CA LYS A 754 17.74 30.49 -20.80
C LYS A 754 17.16 31.47 -21.82
N VAL A 755 15.87 31.37 -22.12
CA VAL A 755 15.15 32.30 -23.00
C VAL A 755 14.23 33.17 -22.16
N GLU A 756 14.40 34.49 -22.26
CA GLU A 756 13.52 35.47 -21.63
C GLU A 756 12.40 35.86 -22.60
N LEU A 757 11.14 35.68 -22.19
CA LEU A 757 9.96 36.04 -22.99
C LEU A 757 9.36 37.34 -22.48
N SER A 758 9.26 38.34 -23.35
CA SER A 758 8.56 39.60 -23.09
C SER A 758 7.45 39.80 -24.13
N VAL A 759 6.27 40.21 -23.67
CA VAL A 759 5.09 40.40 -24.51
C VAL A 759 4.53 41.79 -24.28
N THR A 760 4.22 42.52 -25.35
CA THR A 760 3.63 43.87 -25.23
C THR A 760 2.17 43.82 -24.76
N ASP A 761 1.70 44.89 -24.12
CA ASP A 761 0.31 44.99 -23.64
C ASP A 761 -0.71 44.92 -24.79
N ASP A 762 -0.35 45.39 -25.99
CA ASP A 762 -1.20 45.29 -27.17
C ASP A 762 -1.37 43.83 -27.62
N CYS A 763 -0.31 43.02 -27.57
CA CYS A 763 -0.40 41.57 -27.79
C CYS A 763 -1.31 40.90 -26.75
N VAL A 764 -1.20 41.29 -25.47
CA VAL A 764 -2.07 40.77 -24.41
C VAL A 764 -3.54 41.10 -24.70
N ALA A 765 -3.83 42.33 -25.14
CA ALA A 765 -5.18 42.74 -25.51
C ALA A 765 -5.70 41.94 -26.72
N TYR A 766 -4.87 41.69 -27.72
CA TYR A 766 -5.21 40.88 -28.88
C TYR A 766 -5.55 39.43 -28.51
N PHE A 767 -4.71 38.78 -27.69
CA PHE A 767 -4.98 37.42 -27.21
C PHE A 767 -6.22 37.37 -26.29
N ALA A 768 -6.49 38.43 -25.53
CA ALA A 768 -7.70 38.52 -24.71
C ALA A 768 -8.96 38.63 -25.57
N ASP A 769 -8.93 39.39 -26.67
CA ASP A 769 -10.06 39.57 -27.58
C ASP A 769 -10.32 38.30 -28.41
N LYS A 770 -9.30 37.80 -29.14
CA LYS A 770 -9.40 36.55 -29.92
C LYS A 770 -9.69 35.32 -29.06
N GLY A 771 -9.14 35.29 -27.85
CA GLY A 771 -9.29 34.18 -26.91
C GLY A 771 -10.64 34.17 -26.18
N CYS A 772 -11.36 35.30 -26.18
CA CYS A 772 -12.66 35.43 -25.54
C CYS A 772 -13.78 34.95 -26.46
N SER A 773 -14.15 33.67 -26.34
CA SER A 773 -15.39 33.18 -26.92
C SER A 773 -16.54 33.34 -25.92
N PRO A 774 -17.69 33.93 -26.30
CA PRO A 774 -18.89 33.96 -25.46
C PRO A 774 -19.36 32.57 -25.01
N GLU A 775 -19.07 31.53 -25.79
CA GLU A 775 -19.49 30.15 -25.53
C GLU A 775 -18.45 29.33 -24.74
N TYR A 776 -17.15 29.55 -24.99
CA TYR A 776 -16.08 28.71 -24.43
C TYR A 776 -15.22 29.38 -23.35
N GLY A 777 -15.47 30.66 -23.03
CA GLY A 777 -14.72 31.41 -22.03
C GLY A 777 -13.21 31.45 -22.34
N ALA A 778 -12.37 31.33 -21.31
CA ALA A 778 -10.91 31.38 -21.45
C ALA A 778 -10.27 30.06 -21.94
N ARG A 779 -11.06 29.03 -22.27
CA ARG A 779 -10.56 27.66 -22.54
C ARG A 779 -9.62 27.59 -23.75
N ASN A 780 -9.75 28.54 -24.70
CA ASN A 780 -8.94 28.58 -25.92
C ASN A 780 -7.64 29.38 -25.78
N VAL A 781 -7.46 30.15 -24.70
CA VAL A 781 -6.31 31.06 -24.52
C VAL A 781 -4.97 30.31 -24.56
N SER A 782 -4.85 29.21 -23.82
CA SER A 782 -3.61 28.41 -23.81
C SER A 782 -3.29 27.83 -25.20
N ARG A 783 -4.31 27.34 -25.93
CA ARG A 783 -4.11 26.82 -27.30
C ARG A 783 -3.69 27.91 -28.27
N LEU A 784 -4.30 29.08 -28.17
CA LEU A 784 -4.01 30.25 -29.01
C LEU A 784 -2.56 30.72 -28.79
N ILE A 785 -2.14 30.82 -27.52
CA ILE A 785 -0.75 31.15 -27.16
C ILE A 785 0.21 30.07 -27.66
N ASP A 786 -0.12 28.79 -27.53
CA ASP A 786 0.74 27.71 -28.01
C ASP A 786 0.86 27.66 -29.54
N SER A 787 -0.23 27.95 -30.28
CA SER A 787 -0.21 27.98 -31.73
C SER A 787 0.52 29.20 -32.30
N GLU A 788 0.36 30.37 -31.69
CA GLU A 788 0.92 31.62 -32.25
C GLU A 788 2.30 31.96 -31.68
N ILE A 789 2.56 31.68 -30.39
CA ILE A 789 3.85 31.96 -29.74
C ILE A 789 4.71 30.71 -29.66
N SER A 790 4.25 29.66 -28.97
CA SER A 790 5.10 28.49 -28.68
C SER A 790 5.58 27.83 -29.98
N SER A 791 4.71 27.65 -30.96
CA SER A 791 5.05 27.01 -32.25
C SER A 791 6.10 27.80 -33.03
N ALA A 792 6.04 29.14 -33.02
CA ALA A 792 7.05 29.99 -33.65
C ALA A 792 8.39 30.00 -32.89
N LEU A 793 8.36 29.79 -31.57
CA LEU A 793 9.57 29.70 -30.74
C LEU A 793 10.26 28.33 -30.80
N VAL A 794 9.55 27.25 -31.18
CA VAL A 794 10.13 25.89 -31.23
C VAL A 794 11.30 25.82 -32.20
N ASP A 795 11.11 26.27 -33.45
CA ASP A 795 12.14 26.21 -34.48
C ASP A 795 13.34 27.11 -34.13
N GLU A 796 13.09 28.27 -33.53
CA GLU A 796 14.13 29.23 -33.14
C GLU A 796 14.96 28.77 -31.94
N VAL A 797 14.35 28.05 -31.00
CA VAL A 797 15.04 27.47 -29.85
C VAL A 797 15.84 26.21 -30.22
N LEU A 798 15.39 25.44 -31.22
CA LEU A 798 16.06 24.22 -31.65
C LEU A 798 17.15 24.47 -32.70
N PHE A 799 16.91 25.38 -33.64
CA PHE A 799 17.76 25.55 -34.84
C PHE A 799 18.14 27.01 -35.14
N GLY A 800 17.47 27.99 -34.51
CA GLY A 800 17.61 29.41 -34.86
C GLY A 800 18.36 30.26 -33.85
N HIS A 801 17.92 31.50 -33.67
CA HIS A 801 18.65 32.55 -32.95
C HIS A 801 18.68 32.37 -31.43
N LEU A 802 17.85 31.48 -30.87
CA LEU A 802 17.69 31.28 -29.43
C LEU A 802 18.37 29.99 -28.91
N VAL A 803 19.16 29.29 -29.73
CA VAL A 803 19.83 28.03 -29.36
C VAL A 803 20.75 28.16 -28.14
N ARG A 804 21.36 29.33 -27.93
CA ARG A 804 22.25 29.62 -26.78
C ARG A 804 21.56 30.34 -25.62
N GLY A 805 20.24 30.53 -25.71
CA GLY A 805 19.51 31.50 -24.91
C GLY A 805 19.41 32.86 -25.60
N GLY A 806 18.62 33.77 -25.04
CA GLY A 806 18.34 35.06 -25.65
C GLY A 806 17.04 35.68 -25.14
N LYS A 807 16.64 36.81 -25.70
CA LYS A 807 15.38 37.47 -25.41
C LYS A 807 14.45 37.41 -26.61
N ALA A 808 13.22 36.94 -26.39
CA ALA A 808 12.14 36.97 -27.36
C ALA A 808 11.15 38.07 -26.98
N ILE A 809 10.87 38.97 -27.92
CA ILE A 809 9.92 40.07 -27.75
C ILE A 809 8.76 39.84 -28.72
N CYS A 810 7.57 39.55 -28.18
CA CYS A 810 6.35 39.41 -28.96
C CYS A 810 5.61 40.75 -29.03
N SER A 811 5.37 41.24 -30.24
CA SER A 811 4.62 42.46 -30.54
C SER A 811 3.61 42.22 -31.67
N LEU A 812 2.64 43.12 -31.82
CA LEU A 812 1.73 43.09 -32.98
C LEU A 812 2.38 43.75 -34.19
N ASN A 813 2.02 43.29 -35.38
CA ASN A 813 2.39 43.93 -36.64
C ASN A 813 1.74 45.33 -36.77
N ALA A 814 2.21 46.15 -37.71
CA ALA A 814 1.73 47.53 -37.90
C ALA A 814 0.21 47.62 -38.18
N ASP A 815 -0.40 46.57 -38.72
CA ASP A 815 -1.84 46.47 -39.00
C ASP A 815 -2.64 45.88 -37.82
N HIS A 816 -2.00 45.60 -36.69
CA HIS A 816 -2.58 45.01 -35.46
C HIS A 816 -3.33 43.67 -35.67
N ASP A 817 -2.98 42.92 -36.71
CA ASP A 817 -3.70 41.72 -37.14
C ASP A 817 -2.94 40.40 -36.88
N ALA A 818 -1.62 40.44 -36.77
CA ALA A 818 -0.76 39.27 -36.56
C ALA A 818 0.35 39.52 -35.52
N VAL A 819 0.72 38.46 -34.80
CA VAL A 819 1.82 38.46 -33.82
C VAL A 819 3.15 38.31 -34.54
N VAL A 820 4.10 39.19 -34.24
CA VAL A 820 5.47 39.18 -34.73
C VAL A 820 6.40 38.98 -33.55
N ILE A 821 7.37 38.07 -33.69
CA ILE A 821 8.37 37.80 -32.67
C ILE A 821 9.71 38.34 -33.16
N SER A 822 10.33 39.19 -32.35
CA SER A 822 11.69 39.66 -32.56
C SER A 822 12.63 39.03 -31.55
N TYR A 823 13.88 38.81 -31.96
CA TYR A 823 14.88 38.07 -31.20
C TYR A 823 16.09 38.95 -30.93
N GLU A 824 16.51 38.99 -29.67
CA GLU A 824 17.82 39.51 -29.27
C GLU A 824 18.66 38.32 -28.80
N SER A 825 19.61 37.91 -29.62
CA SER A 825 20.60 36.88 -29.26
C SER A 825 21.61 37.43 -28.25
N ILE A 826 22.00 36.62 -27.27
CA ILE A 826 23.10 36.92 -26.32
C ILE A 826 24.46 36.63 -26.97
#